data_AF-A0AA92BML7-F1
#
_entry.id   AF-A0AA92BML7-F1
#
_cell.length_a   1.000
_cell.length_b   1.000
_cell.length_c   1.000
_cell.angle_alpha   90.00
_cell.angle_beta   90.00
_cell.angle_gamma   90.00
#
_symmetry.space_group_name_H-M   'P 1'
#
loop_
_entity.id
_entity.type
_entity.pdbx_description
1 polymer ?
#
loop_
_entity_poly.entity_id
_entity_poly.type
_entity_poly.pdbx_seq_one_letter_code
_entity_poly.pdbx_strand_id
1 'polypeptide(L)'
;MPLTELQHIRLPEIPTERSYGTRVLDREIHFASLKAVLGAADIRKAGDRVAGLAAADEITREAARKVLSELTLGHYFEHPLTDRHGRIDSVMQVNYDIDHQVFAEISGLTLGALKDRLLRSHGTQIRRIGTGLTGVMVAALAKLLDVHELILLSKKLKSGAAAKARTLVGLPGTLSSRLQPNHPTDNLSGITLLVYTGLSMGSGDALIGLNPAIDTVDNISATLRHLDKLRRETGAPTQICVLSHIKTQLACLDQGAPVEIMFQSLAGTERTLTDEFDVTVQLLDQAWQAMAERGPLRDVAENFMYFETGQGSELTYGKHEGIDMTTCEALCYGLARRYRPYMVNNVTGFIGPETHLDNFEMTYACLQDQFMGKLLGLPMGMAPCYTLHSQVTLEGQQMATELLTAAGANFFMDVYLSTDRMLAYFDTSAHDNQTLREVHDLAPAPEYLRWALGKGIFQEDAHGNVERGPNWGNPRIFCESDIDFQRLLESTPATYGFDNAGPRPANNVSRIVRANLAVAREAIYVDLRPAEFGEIPLRELRTAAPDKLAHLQDPELGARLTEEVLRQLQPEYNDVQIVISDGLSAEAIHHNIPELLPVLMDGLRSRELRVGQPILAPYGRVKLAESVGEALQPQLIIVLIGERPGGDALASRSMSAYLGYRLPDEQARRAAAQFSGNPQIGYEYTVISNIYSGGLPPLEGGSLVAEKAFAILQHRAAGNRLENLLKKVAS
;
A
#
# COMPACT_ATOMS: atom_id res chain seq x y z
N MET A 1 13.02 -21.66 15.96
CA MET A 1 12.19 -21.94 17.15
C MET A 1 10.77 -22.10 16.66
N PRO A 2 9.99 -23.06 17.19
CA PRO A 2 8.57 -23.16 16.86
C PRO A 2 7.84 -21.88 17.30
N LEU A 3 6.81 -21.50 16.57
CA LEU A 3 5.94 -20.37 16.93
C LEU A 3 5.10 -20.75 18.16
N THR A 4 4.93 -19.82 19.11
CA THR A 4 4.04 -20.01 20.26
C THR A 4 2.59 -20.12 19.77
N GLU A 5 1.90 -21.23 20.00
CA GLU A 5 0.47 -21.32 19.65
C GLU A 5 -0.33 -20.21 20.33
N LEU A 6 -1.30 -19.62 19.63
CA LEU A 6 -2.06 -18.47 20.15
C LEU A 6 -2.66 -18.73 21.54
N GLN A 7 -3.24 -19.91 21.75
CA GLN A 7 -3.84 -20.33 23.02
C GLN A 7 -2.85 -20.39 24.20
N HIS A 8 -1.55 -20.44 23.92
CA HIS A 8 -0.49 -20.45 24.93
C HIS A 8 0.10 -19.05 25.20
N ILE A 9 -0.28 -18.03 24.42
CA ILE A 9 0.12 -16.65 24.68
C ILE A 9 -0.65 -16.15 25.90
N ARG A 10 0.09 -15.72 26.93
CA ARG A 10 -0.49 -15.24 28.18
C ARG A 10 -1.09 -13.85 28.00
N LEU A 11 -2.40 -13.76 28.19
CA LEU A 11 -3.14 -12.49 28.17
C LEU A 11 -3.47 -12.01 29.59
N PRO A 12 -3.55 -10.68 29.81
CA PRO A 12 -4.16 -10.12 31.01
C PRO A 12 -5.67 -10.35 31.00
N GLU A 13 -6.32 -10.21 32.16
CA GLU A 13 -7.77 -10.08 32.21
C GLU A 13 -8.20 -8.76 31.55
N ILE A 14 -9.38 -8.74 30.90
CA ILE A 14 -9.91 -7.54 30.28
C ILE A 14 -10.50 -6.65 31.40
N PRO A 15 -9.91 -5.47 31.67
CA PRO A 15 -10.40 -4.61 32.74
C PRO A 15 -11.68 -3.88 32.35
N THR A 16 -12.43 -3.39 33.33
CA THR A 16 -13.50 -2.43 33.10
C THR A 16 -12.95 -1.16 32.45
N GLU A 17 -13.65 -0.62 31.45
CA GLU A 17 -13.25 0.64 30.82
C GLU A 17 -13.05 1.75 31.87
N ARG A 18 -11.93 2.45 31.74
CA ARG A 18 -11.51 3.51 32.64
C ARG A 18 -11.33 4.81 31.88
N SER A 19 -11.87 5.89 32.41
CA SER A 19 -11.61 7.24 31.93
C SER A 19 -10.27 7.76 32.46
N TYR A 20 -9.65 8.64 31.68
CA TYR A 20 -8.39 9.29 32.01
C TYR A 20 -8.64 10.79 32.09
N GLY A 21 -7.88 11.50 32.91
CA GLY A 21 -8.01 12.94 33.02
C GLY A 21 -6.73 13.56 33.53
N THR A 22 -6.48 14.80 33.11
CA THR A 22 -5.38 15.60 33.62
C THR A 22 -5.74 17.07 33.56
N ARG A 23 -4.96 17.88 34.27
CA ARG A 23 -5.07 19.32 34.26
C ARG A 23 -3.84 19.92 33.56
N VAL A 24 -4.09 20.70 32.52
CA VAL A 24 -3.06 21.51 31.85
C VAL A 24 -3.43 22.96 32.02
N LEU A 25 -2.58 23.71 32.74
CA LEU A 25 -2.88 25.07 33.22
C LEU A 25 -4.19 25.07 34.03
N ASP A 26 -5.20 25.77 33.54
CA ASP A 26 -6.52 25.91 34.17
C ASP A 26 -7.60 25.06 33.49
N ARG A 27 -7.25 24.25 32.48
CA ARG A 27 -8.18 23.36 31.77
C ARG A 27 -8.09 21.94 32.32
N GLU A 28 -9.23 21.42 32.80
CA GLU A 28 -9.40 20.00 33.08
C GLU A 28 -9.86 19.30 31.79
N ILE A 29 -9.13 18.25 31.40
CA ILE A 29 -9.35 17.53 30.15
C ILE A 29 -9.51 16.05 30.48
N HIS A 30 -10.59 15.46 29.97
CA HIS A 30 -10.93 14.06 30.18
C HIS A 30 -10.96 13.30 28.86
N PHE A 31 -10.55 12.03 28.93
CA PHE A 31 -10.56 11.08 27.82
C PHE A 31 -11.36 9.85 28.26
N ALA A 32 -12.24 9.36 27.39
CA ALA A 32 -13.16 8.28 27.73
C ALA A 32 -12.46 6.93 27.94
N SER A 33 -11.33 6.69 27.26
CA SER A 33 -10.63 5.41 27.26
C SER A 33 -9.15 5.56 26.90
N LEU A 34 -8.37 4.49 27.01
CA LEU A 34 -6.96 4.48 26.61
C LEU A 34 -6.79 4.75 25.10
N LYS A 35 -7.69 4.20 24.27
CA LYS A 35 -7.74 4.46 22.82
C LYS A 35 -7.88 5.96 22.55
N ALA A 36 -8.77 6.65 23.28
CA ALA A 36 -8.95 8.09 23.13
C ALA A 36 -7.69 8.88 23.54
N VAL A 37 -6.97 8.46 24.59
CA VAL A 37 -5.68 9.08 24.96
C VAL A 37 -4.62 8.84 23.87
N LEU A 38 -4.52 7.63 23.33
CA LEU A 38 -3.55 7.27 22.28
C LEU A 38 -3.78 8.07 20.98
N GLY A 39 -5.02 8.17 20.53
CA GLY A 39 -5.38 8.98 19.35
C GLY A 39 -5.15 10.48 19.58
N ALA A 40 -5.57 10.99 20.74
CA ALA A 40 -5.40 12.40 21.05
C ALA A 40 -3.94 12.82 21.24
N ALA A 41 -3.04 11.92 21.66
CA ALA A 41 -1.63 12.21 21.90
C ALA A 41 -0.78 12.32 20.61
N ASP A 42 -1.29 11.83 19.49
CA ASP A 42 -0.56 11.83 18.23
C ASP A 42 -0.51 13.21 17.57
N ILE A 43 0.38 13.37 16.58
CA ILE A 43 0.26 14.45 15.61
C ILE A 43 -1.06 14.32 14.85
N ARG A 44 -1.60 15.44 14.39
CA ARG A 44 -2.83 15.44 13.62
C ARG A 44 -2.55 14.91 12.21
N LYS A 45 -3.03 13.71 11.92
CA LYS A 45 -3.04 13.10 10.57
C LYS A 45 -4.45 13.15 9.98
N ALA A 46 -4.58 13.16 8.66
CA ALA A 46 -5.90 13.28 8.01
C ALA A 46 -6.85 12.16 8.40
N GLY A 47 -6.38 10.91 8.40
CA GLY A 47 -7.19 9.76 8.78
C GLY A 47 -7.77 9.92 10.18
N ASP A 48 -6.91 10.13 11.19
CA ASP A 48 -7.35 10.27 12.58
C ASP A 48 -8.31 11.47 12.78
N ARG A 49 -8.21 12.52 11.96
CA ARG A 49 -9.20 13.62 11.97
C ARG A 49 -10.56 13.16 11.44
N VAL A 50 -10.58 12.48 10.29
CA VAL A 50 -11.82 11.97 9.66
C VAL A 50 -12.52 10.98 10.59
N ALA A 51 -11.75 10.12 11.28
CA ALA A 51 -12.29 9.17 12.25
C ALA A 51 -12.64 9.79 13.63
N GLY A 52 -12.39 11.09 13.84
CA GLY A 52 -12.67 11.77 15.11
C GLY A 52 -11.77 11.32 16.28
N LEU A 53 -10.59 10.77 15.98
CA LEU A 53 -9.62 10.25 16.96
C LEU A 53 -8.54 11.28 17.32
N ALA A 54 -8.28 12.24 16.44
CA ALA A 54 -7.29 13.28 16.66
C ALA A 54 -7.73 14.31 17.72
N ALA A 55 -6.78 14.87 18.47
CA ALA A 55 -7.07 15.95 19.41
C ALA A 55 -7.60 17.21 18.70
N ALA A 56 -8.63 17.83 19.29
CA ALA A 56 -9.27 19.03 18.78
C ALA A 56 -8.32 20.24 18.72
N ASP A 57 -7.42 20.36 19.70
CA ASP A 57 -6.42 21.43 19.80
C ASP A 57 -5.08 20.91 20.37
N GLU A 58 -4.05 21.76 20.40
CA GLU A 58 -2.72 21.39 20.91
C GLU A 58 -2.71 21.15 22.43
N ILE A 59 -3.53 21.86 23.20
CA ILE A 59 -3.60 21.69 24.66
C ILE A 59 -4.18 20.31 25.00
N THR A 60 -5.21 19.86 24.28
CA THR A 60 -5.76 18.50 24.39
C THR A 60 -4.72 17.44 24.04
N ARG A 61 -3.89 17.68 23.01
CA ARG A 61 -2.80 16.77 22.64
C ARG A 61 -1.74 16.66 23.74
N GLU A 62 -1.30 17.78 24.28
CA GLU A 62 -0.32 17.79 25.37
C GLU A 62 -0.90 17.22 26.67
N ALA A 63 -2.19 17.40 26.94
CA ALA A 63 -2.88 16.71 28.02
C ALA A 63 -2.86 15.18 27.83
N ALA A 64 -3.12 14.70 26.62
CA ALA A 64 -3.06 13.28 26.30
C ALA A 64 -1.63 12.73 26.43
N ARG A 65 -0.62 13.45 25.92
CA ARG A 65 0.81 13.09 26.07
C ARG A 65 1.25 13.06 27.53
N LYS A 66 0.79 14.02 28.34
CA LYS A 66 1.04 14.04 29.79
C LYS A 66 0.47 12.77 30.44
N VAL A 67 -0.79 12.43 30.16
CA VAL A 67 -1.40 11.18 30.64
C VAL A 67 -0.56 9.98 30.21
N LEU A 68 -0.23 9.84 28.92
CA LEU A 68 0.57 8.71 28.44
C LEU A 68 1.92 8.61 29.17
N SER A 69 2.59 9.73 29.39
CA SER A 69 3.91 9.78 30.02
C SER A 69 3.92 9.34 31.48
N GLU A 70 2.79 9.49 32.18
CA GLU A 70 2.64 9.21 33.62
C GLU A 70 2.14 7.76 33.88
N LEU A 71 1.53 7.11 32.89
CA LEU A 71 1.14 5.70 32.99
C LEU A 71 2.34 4.76 32.99
N THR A 72 2.27 3.68 33.78
CA THR A 72 3.31 2.65 33.84
C THR A 72 3.21 1.67 32.69
N LEU A 73 4.33 1.03 32.32
CA LEU A 73 4.31 -0.07 31.35
C LEU A 73 3.41 -1.23 31.82
N GLY A 74 3.36 -1.50 33.13
CA GLY A 74 2.39 -2.41 33.74
C GLY A 74 0.94 -2.04 33.41
N HIS A 75 0.59 -0.75 33.50
CA HIS A 75 -0.75 -0.26 33.15
C HIS A 75 -1.09 -0.56 31.68
N TYR A 76 -0.21 -0.25 30.74
CA TYR A 76 -0.44 -0.58 29.32
C TYR A 76 -0.60 -2.08 29.08
N PHE A 77 0.19 -2.91 29.78
CA PHE A 77 0.10 -4.36 29.66
C PHE A 77 -1.23 -4.89 30.17
N GLU A 78 -1.71 -4.40 31.31
CA GLU A 78 -2.95 -4.85 31.96
C GLU A 78 -4.22 -4.30 31.30
N HIS A 79 -4.10 -3.34 30.37
CA HIS A 79 -5.24 -2.73 29.67
C HIS A 79 -5.11 -2.94 28.14
N PRO A 80 -5.29 -4.18 27.64
CA PRO A 80 -5.28 -4.46 26.20
C PRO A 80 -6.33 -3.63 25.47
N LEU A 81 -6.02 -3.27 24.22
CA LEU A 81 -7.03 -2.70 23.33
C LEU A 81 -7.95 -3.82 22.84
N THR A 82 -9.26 -3.54 22.81
CA THR A 82 -10.30 -4.51 22.44
C THR A 82 -10.98 -4.14 21.13
N ASP A 83 -11.68 -5.08 20.50
CA ASP A 83 -12.60 -4.79 19.40
C ASP A 83 -13.87 -4.07 19.91
N ARG A 84 -14.76 -3.66 19.01
CA ARG A 84 -16.09 -3.10 19.33
C ARG A 84 -16.98 -4.00 20.20
N HIS A 85 -16.65 -5.28 20.36
CA HIS A 85 -17.36 -6.24 21.21
C HIS A 85 -16.67 -6.45 22.56
N GLY A 86 -15.61 -5.68 22.85
CA GLY A 86 -14.87 -5.77 24.11
C GLY A 86 -13.93 -6.97 24.19
N ARG A 87 -13.53 -7.59 23.07
CA ARG A 87 -12.65 -8.77 23.02
C ARG A 87 -11.24 -8.42 22.58
N ILE A 88 -10.25 -9.14 23.08
CA ILE A 88 -8.88 -9.11 22.54
C ILE A 88 -8.89 -9.93 21.26
N ASP A 89 -8.60 -9.30 20.12
CA ASP A 89 -8.53 -9.99 18.83
C ASP A 89 -7.21 -10.73 18.64
N SER A 90 -7.09 -11.54 17.57
CA SER A 90 -5.88 -12.35 17.34
C SER A 90 -4.61 -11.52 17.08
N VAL A 91 -4.72 -10.31 16.53
CA VAL A 91 -3.57 -9.42 16.27
C VAL A 91 -3.05 -8.83 17.58
N MET A 92 -3.96 -8.34 18.42
CA MET A 92 -3.64 -7.86 19.76
C MET A 92 -3.10 -9.01 20.62
N GLN A 93 -3.65 -10.22 20.50
CA GLN A 93 -3.15 -11.40 21.20
C GLN A 93 -1.69 -11.71 20.83
N VAL A 94 -1.31 -11.70 19.55
CA VAL A 94 0.09 -11.90 19.13
C VAL A 94 1.03 -10.84 19.73
N ASN A 95 0.55 -9.61 19.93
CA ASN A 95 1.36 -8.54 20.53
C ASN A 95 1.77 -8.81 21.99
N TYR A 96 1.16 -9.78 22.67
CA TYR A 96 1.54 -10.23 24.01
C TYR A 96 2.63 -11.33 24.00
N ASP A 97 3.01 -11.86 22.84
CA ASP A 97 4.16 -12.78 22.70
C ASP A 97 5.48 -11.99 22.80
N ILE A 98 5.80 -11.61 24.05
CA ILE A 98 6.93 -10.76 24.44
C ILE A 98 7.87 -11.51 25.39
N ASP A 99 9.09 -10.97 25.59
CA ASP A 99 9.97 -11.43 26.66
C ASP A 99 9.45 -10.94 28.03
N HIS A 100 8.73 -11.82 28.72
CA HIS A 100 8.15 -11.51 30.03
C HIS A 100 9.19 -11.29 31.13
N GLN A 101 10.41 -11.81 31.00
CA GLN A 101 11.48 -11.54 31.98
C GLN A 101 11.98 -10.11 31.84
N VAL A 102 12.26 -9.67 30.61
CA VAL A 102 12.59 -8.28 30.32
C VAL A 102 11.45 -7.36 30.73
N PHE A 103 10.20 -7.70 30.39
CA PHE A 103 9.04 -6.90 30.77
C PHE A 103 8.94 -6.73 32.29
N ALA A 104 9.15 -7.78 33.08
CA ALA A 104 9.10 -7.71 34.54
C ALA A 104 10.13 -6.72 35.13
N GLU A 105 11.29 -6.54 34.48
CA GLU A 105 12.31 -5.57 34.91
C GLU A 105 11.92 -4.11 34.65
N ILE A 106 11.02 -3.86 33.70
CA ILE A 106 10.65 -2.51 33.24
C ILE A 106 9.21 -2.14 33.55
N SER A 107 8.35 -3.09 33.92
CA SER A 107 6.90 -2.90 34.10
C SER A 107 6.54 -1.77 35.07
N GLY A 108 7.34 -1.54 36.10
CA GLY A 108 7.16 -0.47 37.08
C GLY A 108 7.55 0.94 36.59
N LEU A 109 8.19 1.07 35.43
CA LEU A 109 8.56 2.37 34.86
C LEU A 109 7.34 3.05 34.26
N THR A 110 7.25 4.37 34.41
CA THR A 110 6.35 5.18 33.58
C THR A 110 6.86 5.23 32.14
N LEU A 111 5.98 5.49 31.18
CA LEU A 111 6.37 5.63 29.78
C LEU A 111 7.39 6.78 29.59
N GLY A 112 7.22 7.88 30.32
CA GLY A 112 8.20 8.97 30.35
C GLY A 112 9.56 8.53 30.89
N ALA A 113 9.60 7.74 31.97
CA ALA A 113 10.84 7.18 32.50
C ALA A 113 11.49 6.17 31.54
N LEU A 114 10.69 5.41 30.78
CA LEU A 114 11.18 4.54 29.71
C LEU A 114 11.85 5.35 28.60
N LYS A 115 11.19 6.40 28.08
CA LYS A 115 11.76 7.33 27.08
C LYS A 115 13.15 7.78 27.50
N ASP A 116 13.24 8.31 28.72
CA ASP A 116 14.44 8.79 29.36
C ASP A 116 15.55 7.73 29.45
N ARG A 117 15.18 6.48 29.76
CA ARG A 117 16.12 5.35 29.81
C ARG A 117 16.64 5.01 28.42
N LEU A 118 15.79 4.97 27.40
CA LEU A 118 16.21 4.67 26.02
C LEU A 118 17.18 5.71 25.47
N LEU A 119 16.95 7.00 25.75
CA LEU A 119 17.84 8.08 25.31
C LEU A 119 19.25 7.96 25.91
N ARG A 120 19.36 7.51 27.16
CA ARG A 120 20.64 7.24 27.84
C ARG A 120 21.31 5.92 27.41
N SER A 121 20.53 4.97 26.92
CA SER A 121 21.01 3.63 26.57
C SER A 121 21.74 3.55 25.23
N HIS A 122 22.59 2.54 25.11
CA HIS A 122 23.19 2.11 23.84
C HIS A 122 22.27 1.14 23.08
N GLY A 123 22.49 0.97 21.77
CA GLY A 123 21.63 0.16 20.90
C GLY A 123 21.36 -1.26 21.38
N THR A 124 22.35 -1.94 21.99
CA THR A 124 22.19 -3.30 22.54
C THR A 124 21.17 -3.36 23.67
N GLN A 125 21.18 -2.36 24.56
CA GLN A 125 20.24 -2.25 25.68
C GLN A 125 18.84 -1.89 25.19
N ILE A 126 18.73 -0.96 24.25
CA ILE A 126 17.45 -0.54 23.65
C ILE A 126 16.79 -1.76 22.98
N ARG A 127 17.55 -2.56 22.22
CA ARG A 127 17.04 -3.80 21.60
C ARG A 127 16.53 -4.81 22.62
N ARG A 128 17.29 -5.03 23.70
CA ARG A 128 16.85 -5.93 24.78
C ARG A 128 15.53 -5.43 25.37
N ILE A 129 15.41 -4.13 25.65
CA ILE A 129 14.16 -3.56 26.19
C ILE A 129 13.00 -3.78 25.21
N GLY A 130 13.21 -3.59 23.91
CA GLY A 130 12.20 -3.77 22.87
C GLY A 130 11.57 -5.17 22.83
N THR A 131 12.27 -6.23 23.24
CA THR A 131 11.70 -7.59 23.29
C THR A 131 10.61 -7.73 24.35
N GLY A 132 10.64 -6.90 25.40
CA GLY A 132 9.64 -6.87 26.47
C GLY A 132 8.53 -5.85 26.25
N LEU A 133 8.40 -5.25 25.07
CA LEU A 133 7.35 -4.27 24.76
C LEU A 133 6.30 -4.84 23.81
N THR A 134 5.05 -4.45 24.03
CA THR A 134 3.92 -4.66 23.10
C THR A 134 3.85 -3.51 22.08
N GLY A 135 3.14 -3.70 20.96
CA GLY A 135 2.92 -2.64 19.97
C GLY A 135 2.28 -1.38 20.57
N VAL A 136 1.32 -1.53 21.49
CA VAL A 136 0.65 -0.40 22.17
C VAL A 136 1.63 0.47 22.96
N MET A 137 2.55 -0.15 23.71
CA MET A 137 3.58 0.60 24.46
C MET A 137 4.52 1.35 23.52
N VAL A 138 4.88 0.73 22.40
CA VAL A 138 5.77 1.31 21.39
C VAL A 138 5.10 2.48 20.65
N ALA A 139 3.82 2.35 20.30
CA ALA A 139 3.02 3.45 19.74
C ALA A 139 2.88 4.62 20.71
N ALA A 140 2.54 4.34 21.98
CA ALA A 140 2.44 5.36 23.00
C ALA A 140 3.77 6.11 23.16
N LEU A 141 4.89 5.39 23.16
CA LEU A 141 6.22 5.98 23.24
C LEU A 141 6.52 6.85 22.02
N ALA A 142 6.25 6.39 20.80
CA ALA A 142 6.48 7.14 19.57
C ALA A 142 5.76 8.51 19.57
N LYS A 143 4.59 8.60 20.20
CA LYS A 143 3.80 9.84 20.32
C LYS A 143 4.39 10.86 21.30
N LEU A 144 5.33 10.45 22.16
CA LEU A 144 6.07 11.32 23.08
C LEU A 144 7.42 11.80 22.52
N LEU A 145 7.85 11.29 21.36
CA LEU A 145 9.14 11.59 20.78
C LEU A 145 9.06 12.76 19.80
N ASP A 146 10.05 13.65 19.88
CA ASP A 146 10.27 14.62 18.81
C ASP A 146 11.03 13.99 17.61
N VAL A 147 11.19 14.76 16.53
CA VAL A 147 11.86 14.31 15.31
C VAL A 147 13.30 13.87 15.57
N HIS A 148 14.06 14.60 16.40
CA HIS A 148 15.45 14.26 16.70
C HIS A 148 15.55 12.97 17.51
N GLU A 149 14.64 12.78 18.45
CA GLU A 149 14.57 11.57 19.26
C GLU A 149 14.19 10.34 18.44
N LEU A 150 13.20 10.46 17.53
CA LEU A 150 12.82 9.40 16.58
C LEU A 150 14.01 8.98 15.72
N ILE A 151 14.75 9.94 15.16
CA ILE A 151 15.94 9.69 14.33
C ILE A 151 17.06 9.04 15.17
N LEU A 152 17.39 9.62 16.33
CA LEU A 152 18.48 9.17 17.18
C LEU A 152 18.27 7.73 17.67
N LEU A 153 17.09 7.43 18.19
CA LEU A 153 16.79 6.09 18.71
C LEU A 153 16.77 5.05 17.60
N SER A 154 16.17 5.38 16.45
CA SER A 154 16.19 4.53 15.25
C SER A 154 17.61 4.23 14.78
N LYS A 155 18.49 5.25 14.75
CA LYS A 155 19.88 5.10 14.32
C LYS A 155 20.67 4.18 15.25
N LYS A 156 20.48 4.32 16.58
CA LYS A 156 21.10 3.43 17.58
C LYS A 156 20.69 1.96 17.38
N LEU A 157 19.52 1.71 16.80
CA LEU A 157 18.97 0.36 16.60
C LEU A 157 19.42 -0.33 15.31
N LYS A 158 19.99 0.40 14.32
CA LYS A 158 20.44 -0.14 13.03
C LYS A 158 21.21 -1.46 13.14
N SER A 159 22.15 -1.56 14.08
CA SER A 159 23.06 -2.72 14.21
C SER A 159 22.40 -4.05 14.58
N GLY A 160 21.13 -4.10 14.99
CA GLY A 160 20.46 -5.36 15.32
C GLY A 160 19.17 -5.61 14.54
N ALA A 161 18.99 -4.90 13.43
CA ALA A 161 17.85 -5.08 12.51
C ALA A 161 18.30 -5.76 11.21
N ALA A 162 19.33 -6.60 11.25
CA ALA A 162 19.84 -7.29 10.07
C ALA A 162 19.06 -8.58 9.81
N ALA A 163 18.84 -8.89 8.53
CA ALA A 163 18.15 -10.11 8.11
C ALA A 163 18.88 -10.77 6.93
N LYS A 164 18.89 -12.10 6.92
CA LYS A 164 19.69 -12.90 5.99
C LYS A 164 18.84 -13.78 5.09
N ALA A 165 18.92 -13.51 3.80
CA ALA A 165 18.54 -14.42 2.72
C ALA A 165 19.82 -14.74 1.91
N ARG A 166 19.86 -14.47 0.59
CA ARG A 166 21.14 -14.52 -0.13
C ARG A 166 22.05 -13.37 0.30
N THR A 167 21.50 -12.18 0.49
CA THR A 167 22.18 -10.99 1.02
C THR A 167 21.88 -10.78 2.50
N LEU A 168 22.84 -10.16 3.19
CA LEU A 168 22.66 -9.67 4.55
C LEU A 168 22.30 -8.18 4.51
N VAL A 169 21.01 -7.87 4.70
CA VAL A 169 20.50 -6.49 4.67
C VAL A 169 20.45 -5.92 6.08
N GLY A 170 20.66 -4.60 6.21
CA GLY A 170 20.49 -3.88 7.48
C GLY A 170 21.77 -3.68 8.29
N LEU A 171 22.94 -4.05 7.76
CA LEU A 171 24.22 -3.81 8.42
C LEU A 171 24.53 -2.31 8.57
N PRO A 172 25.24 -1.88 9.63
CA PRO A 172 25.85 -0.55 9.68
C PRO A 172 26.72 -0.29 8.43
N GLY A 173 26.69 0.94 7.92
CA GLY A 173 27.42 1.31 6.69
C GLY A 173 26.74 0.84 5.39
N THR A 174 25.53 0.26 5.47
CA THR A 174 24.79 -0.19 4.28
C THR A 174 23.41 0.46 4.13
N LEU A 175 23.04 0.70 2.88
CA LEU A 175 21.70 1.05 2.43
C LEU A 175 21.33 0.21 1.21
N SER A 176 20.35 -0.66 1.39
CA SER A 176 19.88 -1.57 0.35
C SER A 176 18.69 -0.99 -0.41
N SER A 177 18.25 -1.65 -1.48
CA SER A 177 17.03 -1.30 -2.19
C SER A 177 16.24 -2.52 -2.67
N ARG A 178 14.92 -2.38 -2.68
CA ARG A 178 14.00 -3.28 -3.38
C ARG A 178 13.80 -2.76 -4.80
N LEU A 179 14.22 -3.52 -5.80
CA LEU A 179 13.94 -3.24 -7.21
C LEU A 179 12.50 -3.66 -7.52
N GLN A 180 11.67 -2.72 -7.96
CA GLN A 180 10.24 -2.92 -8.26
C GLN A 180 9.97 -2.73 -9.77
N PRO A 181 10.03 -3.81 -10.57
CA PRO A 181 9.90 -3.73 -12.02
C PRO A 181 8.44 -3.88 -12.47
N ASN A 182 7.51 -3.13 -11.87
CA ASN A 182 6.09 -3.27 -12.18
C ASN A 182 5.79 -2.82 -13.61
N HIS A 183 4.97 -3.61 -14.30
CA HIS A 183 4.50 -3.33 -15.64
C HIS A 183 2.97 -3.30 -15.66
N PRO A 184 2.29 -2.34 -16.33
CA PRO A 184 0.83 -2.22 -16.30
C PRO A 184 0.04 -3.48 -16.70
N THR A 185 0.67 -4.36 -17.49
CA THR A 185 0.08 -5.61 -17.99
C THR A 185 0.94 -6.85 -17.73
N ASP A 186 1.90 -6.78 -16.80
CA ASP A 186 2.88 -7.86 -16.53
C ASP A 186 3.64 -8.37 -17.78
N ASN A 187 3.95 -7.48 -18.74
CA ASN A 187 4.72 -7.84 -19.93
C ASN A 187 6.15 -8.21 -19.53
N LEU A 188 6.52 -9.49 -19.72
CA LEU A 188 7.82 -10.03 -19.31
C LEU A 188 9.02 -9.31 -19.96
N SER A 189 8.88 -8.81 -21.19
CA SER A 189 9.95 -8.03 -21.85
C SER A 189 10.10 -6.66 -21.19
N GLY A 190 8.98 -6.01 -20.87
CA GLY A 190 8.98 -4.76 -20.15
C GLY A 190 9.60 -4.89 -18.75
N ILE A 191 9.24 -5.96 -18.03
CA ILE A 191 9.81 -6.34 -16.73
C ILE A 191 11.33 -6.57 -16.85
N THR A 192 11.79 -7.29 -17.89
CA THR A 192 13.22 -7.52 -18.12
C THR A 192 14.01 -6.22 -18.22
N LEU A 193 13.52 -5.23 -18.97
CA LEU A 193 14.21 -3.94 -19.08
C LEU A 193 14.31 -3.22 -17.74
N LEU A 194 13.23 -3.20 -16.98
CA LEU A 194 13.19 -2.56 -15.66
C LEU A 194 14.16 -3.23 -14.67
N VAL A 195 14.23 -4.57 -14.70
CA VAL A 195 15.21 -5.34 -13.92
C VAL A 195 16.64 -4.98 -14.34
N TYR A 196 16.97 -5.06 -15.63
CA TYR A 196 18.32 -4.72 -16.12
C TYR A 196 18.72 -3.29 -15.79
N THR A 197 17.77 -2.36 -15.85
CA THR A 197 18.00 -0.95 -15.52
C THR A 197 18.35 -0.78 -14.05
N GLY A 198 17.50 -1.27 -13.13
CA GLY A 198 17.78 -1.15 -11.70
C GLY A 198 19.06 -1.90 -11.28
N LEU A 199 19.29 -3.11 -11.81
CA LEU A 199 20.54 -3.86 -11.58
C LEU A 199 21.76 -3.05 -12.03
N SER A 200 21.72 -2.42 -13.21
CA SER A 200 22.83 -1.60 -13.73
C SER A 200 23.11 -0.36 -12.88
N MET A 201 22.15 0.07 -12.07
CA MET A 201 22.29 1.19 -11.13
C MET A 201 22.68 0.75 -9.71
N GLY A 202 22.98 -0.54 -9.52
CA GLY A 202 23.35 -1.10 -8.23
C GLY A 202 22.16 -1.27 -7.28
N SER A 203 20.95 -1.40 -7.82
CA SER A 203 19.72 -1.59 -7.06
C SER A 203 19.28 -3.06 -7.02
N GLY A 204 18.44 -3.43 -6.05
CA GLY A 204 17.89 -4.79 -5.92
C GLY A 204 18.68 -5.71 -5.02
N ASP A 205 19.59 -5.18 -4.19
CA ASP A 205 20.38 -5.96 -3.25
C ASP A 205 19.56 -6.45 -2.04
N ALA A 206 18.42 -5.81 -1.75
CA ALA A 206 17.43 -6.36 -0.83
C ALA A 206 16.50 -7.36 -1.52
N LEU A 207 15.98 -7.06 -2.71
CA LEU A 207 14.96 -7.88 -3.35
C LEU A 207 14.75 -7.42 -4.80
N ILE A 208 14.46 -8.35 -5.71
CA ILE A 208 13.72 -8.06 -6.95
C ILE A 208 12.25 -8.46 -6.71
N GLY A 209 11.39 -7.46 -6.50
CA GLY A 209 10.02 -7.67 -6.01
C GLY A 209 8.97 -7.00 -6.89
N LEU A 210 8.12 -7.80 -7.54
CA LEU A 210 7.10 -7.30 -8.48
C LEU A 210 5.69 -7.36 -7.86
N ASN A 211 4.94 -6.26 -7.92
CA ASN A 211 3.48 -6.28 -7.70
C ASN A 211 2.81 -6.67 -9.03
N PRO A 212 2.08 -7.80 -9.10
CA PRO A 212 1.47 -8.24 -10.34
C PRO A 212 0.25 -7.41 -10.69
N ALA A 213 0.10 -7.03 -11.96
CA ALA A 213 -1.15 -6.51 -12.49
C ALA A 213 -2.23 -7.61 -12.55
N ILE A 214 -1.81 -8.88 -12.74
CA ILE A 214 -2.70 -10.03 -12.86
C ILE A 214 -2.40 -11.04 -11.73
N ASP A 215 -3.24 -11.06 -10.70
CA ASP A 215 -3.09 -11.95 -9.54
C ASP A 215 -3.71 -13.34 -9.79
N THR A 216 -3.03 -14.16 -10.61
CA THR A 216 -3.40 -15.57 -10.83
C THR A 216 -2.20 -16.49 -10.64
N VAL A 217 -2.44 -17.73 -10.19
CA VAL A 217 -1.39 -18.73 -9.95
C VAL A 217 -0.49 -18.93 -11.18
N ASP A 218 -1.06 -18.96 -12.38
CA ASP A 218 -0.32 -19.15 -13.63
C ASP A 218 0.58 -17.96 -13.94
N ASN A 219 0.03 -16.73 -13.89
CA ASN A 219 0.80 -15.50 -14.15
C ASN A 219 1.92 -15.30 -13.12
N ILE A 220 1.63 -15.55 -11.85
CA ILE A 220 2.60 -15.41 -10.76
C ILE A 220 3.69 -16.47 -10.88
N SER A 221 3.34 -17.71 -11.20
CA SER A 221 4.32 -18.77 -11.44
C SER A 221 5.22 -18.44 -12.63
N ALA A 222 4.66 -17.94 -13.73
CA ALA A 222 5.43 -17.51 -14.90
C ALA A 222 6.38 -16.36 -14.55
N THR A 223 5.89 -15.37 -13.82
CA THR A 223 6.68 -14.21 -13.39
C THR A 223 7.81 -14.60 -12.43
N LEU A 224 7.54 -15.43 -11.41
CA LEU A 224 8.57 -15.94 -10.50
C LEU A 224 9.68 -16.69 -11.25
N ARG A 225 9.32 -17.55 -12.21
CA ARG A 225 10.30 -18.26 -13.05
C ARG A 225 11.11 -17.30 -13.91
N HIS A 226 10.48 -16.27 -14.45
CA HIS A 226 11.15 -15.24 -15.24
C HIS A 226 12.14 -14.42 -14.39
N LEU A 227 11.75 -13.98 -13.20
CA LEU A 227 12.64 -13.26 -12.29
C LEU A 227 13.82 -14.15 -11.84
N ASP A 228 13.58 -15.44 -11.55
CA ASP A 228 14.65 -16.38 -11.21
C ASP A 228 15.61 -16.59 -12.39
N LYS A 229 15.09 -16.69 -13.62
CA LYS A 229 15.90 -16.75 -14.84
C LYS A 229 16.81 -15.52 -14.95
N LEU A 230 16.25 -14.31 -14.89
CA LEU A 230 17.02 -13.05 -14.99
C LEU A 230 18.08 -12.95 -13.89
N ARG A 231 17.73 -13.30 -12.65
CA ARG A 231 18.68 -13.33 -11.52
C ARG A 231 19.85 -14.27 -11.80
N ARG A 232 19.59 -15.48 -12.33
CA ARG A 232 20.64 -16.47 -12.66
C ARG A 232 21.52 -16.02 -13.82
N GLU A 233 20.93 -15.49 -14.88
CA GLU A 233 21.66 -15.03 -16.08
C GLU A 233 22.57 -13.83 -15.78
N THR A 234 22.09 -12.88 -14.99
CA THR A 234 22.88 -11.72 -14.56
C THR A 234 23.92 -12.08 -13.50
N GLY A 235 23.70 -13.17 -12.76
CA GLY A 235 24.51 -13.63 -11.64
C GLY A 235 24.31 -12.83 -10.35
N ALA A 236 23.27 -11.97 -10.28
CA ALA A 236 23.02 -11.10 -9.14
C ALA A 236 22.72 -11.92 -7.87
N PRO A 237 23.47 -11.72 -6.76
CA PRO A 237 23.23 -12.41 -5.50
C PRO A 237 22.10 -11.71 -4.75
N THR A 238 20.86 -11.90 -5.21
CA THR A 238 19.65 -11.34 -4.60
C THR A 238 18.53 -12.38 -4.59
N GLN A 239 17.38 -12.05 -4.04
CA GLN A 239 16.21 -12.92 -3.94
C GLN A 239 15.04 -12.32 -4.72
N ILE A 240 14.10 -13.17 -5.10
CA ILE A 240 12.91 -12.77 -5.86
C ILE A 240 11.64 -12.87 -5.04
N CYS A 241 10.66 -12.02 -5.36
CA CYS A 241 9.31 -12.09 -4.83
C CYS A 241 8.30 -11.56 -5.86
N VAL A 242 7.12 -12.17 -5.91
CA VAL A 242 5.95 -11.59 -6.56
C VAL A 242 4.90 -11.37 -5.49
N LEU A 243 4.55 -10.11 -5.25
CA LEU A 243 3.76 -9.62 -4.13
C LEU A 243 2.27 -9.86 -4.39
N SER A 244 1.88 -11.13 -4.37
CA SER A 244 0.49 -11.59 -4.51
C SER A 244 -0.08 -11.96 -3.14
N HIS A 245 -1.39 -12.20 -3.06
CA HIS A 245 -1.99 -12.77 -1.87
C HIS A 245 -1.31 -14.09 -1.42
N ILE A 246 -1.13 -14.28 -0.11
CA ILE A 246 -0.37 -15.42 0.45
C ILE A 246 -0.91 -16.78 0.04
N LYS A 247 -2.23 -16.94 -0.13
CA LYS A 247 -2.85 -18.19 -0.61
C LYS A 247 -2.42 -18.53 -2.03
N THR A 248 -2.33 -17.53 -2.90
CA THR A 248 -1.89 -17.70 -4.29
C THR A 248 -0.41 -18.08 -4.34
N GLN A 249 0.43 -17.45 -3.52
CA GLN A 249 1.85 -17.80 -3.39
C GLN A 249 2.05 -19.22 -2.85
N LEU A 250 1.24 -19.66 -1.88
CA LEU A 250 1.27 -21.05 -1.40
C LEU A 250 0.91 -22.04 -2.51
N ALA A 251 -0.12 -21.76 -3.30
CA ALA A 251 -0.46 -22.58 -4.46
C ALA A 251 0.68 -22.61 -5.50
N CYS A 252 1.35 -21.48 -5.75
CA CYS A 252 2.53 -21.42 -6.61
C CYS A 252 3.68 -22.30 -6.06
N LEU A 253 3.94 -22.23 -4.75
CA LEU A 253 4.96 -23.04 -4.07
C LEU A 253 4.63 -24.54 -4.19
N ASP A 254 3.37 -24.94 -4.00
CA ASP A 254 2.91 -26.32 -4.14
C ASP A 254 3.07 -26.85 -5.58
N GLN A 255 3.00 -25.97 -6.58
CA GLN A 255 3.27 -26.27 -7.99
C GLN A 255 4.77 -26.15 -8.38
N GLY A 256 5.65 -25.94 -7.40
CA GLY A 256 7.10 -25.84 -7.63
C GLY A 256 7.55 -24.54 -8.30
N ALA A 257 6.80 -23.45 -8.18
CA ALA A 257 7.29 -22.11 -8.49
C ALA A 257 8.39 -21.69 -7.50
N PRO A 258 9.42 -20.92 -7.91
CA PRO A 258 10.51 -20.52 -7.03
C PRO A 258 10.08 -19.35 -6.13
N VAL A 259 9.14 -19.58 -5.21
CA VAL A 259 8.74 -18.60 -4.18
C VAL A 259 9.87 -18.48 -3.16
N GLU A 260 10.87 -17.62 -3.42
CA GLU A 260 12.07 -17.48 -2.57
C GLU A 260 11.81 -16.69 -1.29
N ILE A 261 11.04 -15.60 -1.38
CA ILE A 261 10.55 -14.79 -0.26
C ILE A 261 9.03 -14.70 -0.38
N MET A 262 8.31 -15.02 0.69
CA MET A 262 6.85 -15.02 0.71
C MET A 262 6.30 -13.70 1.26
N PHE A 263 5.48 -13.03 0.46
CA PHE A 263 4.92 -11.73 0.78
C PHE A 263 3.54 -11.80 1.44
N GLN A 264 3.18 -10.83 2.28
CA GLN A 264 1.79 -10.53 2.63
C GLN A 264 1.63 -9.11 3.20
N SER A 265 0.58 -8.38 2.79
CA SER A 265 0.17 -7.15 3.47
C SER A 265 -0.45 -7.45 4.83
N LEU A 266 -0.10 -6.67 5.86
CA LEU A 266 -0.64 -6.82 7.21
C LEU A 266 -1.52 -5.63 7.62
N ALA A 267 -2.40 -5.88 8.58
CA ALA A 267 -3.22 -4.89 9.26
C ALA A 267 -3.20 -5.11 10.78
N GLY A 268 -3.41 -4.05 11.54
CA GLY A 268 -3.31 -3.96 12.98
C GLY A 268 -4.57 -4.41 13.72
N THR A 269 -5.65 -4.73 13.00
CA THR A 269 -6.87 -5.31 13.56
C THR A 269 -7.22 -6.61 12.85
N GLU A 270 -7.70 -7.60 13.61
CA GLU A 270 -8.12 -8.90 13.05
C GLU A 270 -9.18 -8.69 11.96
N ARG A 271 -10.15 -7.82 12.21
CA ARG A 271 -11.25 -7.59 11.28
C ARG A 271 -10.79 -7.03 9.93
N THR A 272 -9.77 -6.18 9.90
CA THR A 272 -9.19 -5.71 8.63
C THR A 272 -8.45 -6.85 7.94
N LEU A 273 -7.64 -7.62 8.67
CA LEU A 273 -6.95 -8.78 8.13
C LEU A 273 -7.91 -9.82 7.52
N THR A 274 -8.98 -10.18 8.24
CA THR A 274 -9.88 -11.26 7.83
C THR A 274 -10.83 -10.83 6.73
N ASP A 275 -11.45 -9.67 6.88
CA ASP A 275 -12.54 -9.29 5.99
C ASP A 275 -12.05 -8.60 4.71
N GLU A 276 -10.94 -7.86 4.78
CA GLU A 276 -10.43 -7.08 3.64
C GLU A 276 -9.23 -7.73 2.98
N PHE A 277 -8.33 -8.32 3.78
CA PHE A 277 -7.14 -9.00 3.25
C PHE A 277 -7.30 -10.51 3.17
N ASP A 278 -8.40 -11.11 3.64
CA ASP A 278 -8.65 -12.56 3.60
C ASP A 278 -7.53 -13.42 4.23
N VAL A 279 -6.96 -12.89 5.34
CA VAL A 279 -5.84 -13.48 6.08
C VAL A 279 -6.18 -13.68 7.55
N THR A 280 -5.72 -14.80 8.11
CA THR A 280 -5.73 -15.08 9.55
C THR A 280 -4.31 -15.31 10.05
N VAL A 281 -4.10 -15.16 11.36
CA VAL A 281 -2.80 -15.49 11.97
C VAL A 281 -2.43 -16.97 11.75
N GLN A 282 -3.43 -17.87 11.74
CA GLN A 282 -3.21 -19.29 11.47
C GLN A 282 -2.72 -19.53 10.04
N LEU A 283 -3.23 -18.80 9.06
CA LEU A 283 -2.76 -18.88 7.67
C LEU A 283 -1.32 -18.37 7.55
N LEU A 284 -0.98 -17.28 8.25
CA LEU A 284 0.40 -16.78 8.31
C LEU A 284 1.35 -17.80 8.96
N ASP A 285 0.93 -18.44 10.06
CA ASP A 285 1.68 -19.52 10.73
C ASP A 285 1.92 -20.70 9.77
N GLN A 286 0.88 -21.14 9.03
CA GLN A 286 0.99 -22.20 8.02
C GLN A 286 1.95 -21.84 6.89
N ALA A 287 1.86 -20.60 6.41
CA ALA A 287 2.69 -20.11 5.33
C ALA A 287 4.17 -20.02 5.72
N TRP A 288 4.43 -19.54 6.95
CA TRP A 288 5.77 -19.52 7.53
C TRP A 288 6.36 -20.93 7.66
N GLN A 289 5.55 -21.90 8.15
CA GLN A 289 5.97 -23.31 8.24
C GLN A 289 6.27 -23.90 6.86
N ALA A 290 5.41 -23.65 5.87
CA ALA A 290 5.60 -24.13 4.50
C ALA A 290 6.91 -23.61 3.89
N MET A 291 7.24 -22.33 4.11
CA MET A 291 8.51 -21.75 3.67
C MET A 291 9.72 -22.32 4.42
N ALA A 292 9.61 -22.55 5.74
CA ALA A 292 10.67 -23.18 6.52
C ALA A 292 10.98 -24.60 6.04
N GLU A 293 9.95 -25.38 5.70
CA GLU A 293 10.09 -26.79 5.29
C GLU A 293 10.45 -26.95 3.81
N ARG A 294 9.83 -26.14 2.94
CA ARG A 294 9.82 -26.36 1.48
C ARG A 294 10.29 -25.15 0.67
N GLY A 295 10.59 -24.02 1.31
CA GLY A 295 11.06 -22.82 0.63
C GLY A 295 12.36 -23.07 -0.16
N PRO A 296 12.52 -22.52 -1.38
CA PRO A 296 13.71 -22.72 -2.23
C PRO A 296 15.02 -22.23 -1.59
N LEU A 297 14.94 -21.31 -0.63
CA LEU A 297 16.09 -20.75 0.08
C LEU A 297 16.31 -21.34 1.48
N ARG A 298 15.57 -22.37 1.90
CA ARG A 298 15.60 -22.89 3.29
C ARG A 298 16.99 -23.24 3.83
N ASP A 299 17.93 -23.61 2.95
CA ASP A 299 19.29 -24.02 3.32
C ASP A 299 20.29 -22.84 3.39
N VAL A 300 19.88 -21.64 2.95
CA VAL A 300 20.74 -20.44 2.87
C VAL A 300 20.15 -19.24 3.62
N ALA A 301 18.83 -19.12 3.67
CA ALA A 301 18.13 -18.01 4.31
C ALA A 301 17.81 -18.33 5.78
N GLU A 302 18.07 -17.35 6.64
CA GLU A 302 17.58 -17.35 8.03
C GLU A 302 16.20 -16.72 8.15
N ASN A 303 15.82 -15.89 7.17
CA ASN A 303 14.57 -15.15 7.12
C ASN A 303 13.99 -15.23 5.69
N PHE A 304 12.68 -15.49 5.56
CA PHE A 304 12.05 -15.74 4.24
C PHE A 304 10.62 -15.17 4.11
N MET A 305 10.15 -14.39 5.09
CA MET A 305 8.89 -13.65 4.99
C MET A 305 9.15 -12.18 4.62
N TYR A 306 8.24 -11.58 3.87
CA TYR A 306 8.20 -10.15 3.60
C TYR A 306 6.80 -9.63 3.94
N PHE A 307 6.72 -8.65 4.85
CA PHE A 307 5.47 -7.98 5.14
C PHE A 307 5.47 -6.53 4.70
N GLU A 308 4.31 -6.06 4.25
CA GLU A 308 4.07 -4.65 3.98
C GLU A 308 2.96 -4.11 4.86
N THR A 309 3.20 -2.92 5.39
CA THR A 309 2.34 -2.22 6.35
C THR A 309 2.20 -0.77 5.90
N GLY A 310 1.34 0.01 6.54
CA GLY A 310 1.14 1.40 6.17
C GLY A 310 0.01 2.00 6.97
N GLN A 311 0.27 3.16 7.57
CA GLN A 311 -0.73 3.86 8.36
C GLN A 311 -1.95 4.20 7.50
N GLY A 312 -3.12 3.75 7.94
CA GLY A 312 -4.41 4.15 7.36
C GLY A 312 -5.22 3.04 6.69
N SER A 313 -4.70 1.82 6.58
CA SER A 313 -5.45 0.69 6.01
C SER A 313 -6.76 0.43 6.76
N GLU A 314 -6.69 0.24 8.08
CA GLU A 314 -7.86 -0.04 8.92
C GLU A 314 -8.86 1.12 8.92
N LEU A 315 -8.36 2.35 8.76
CA LEU A 315 -9.18 3.55 8.72
C LEU A 315 -9.96 3.64 7.42
N THR A 316 -9.29 3.41 6.30
CA THR A 316 -9.88 3.42 4.95
C THR A 316 -11.04 2.43 4.84
N TYR A 317 -10.96 1.29 5.54
CA TYR A 317 -12.01 0.28 5.57
C TYR A 317 -13.02 0.45 6.72
N GLY A 318 -12.87 1.45 7.59
CA GLY A 318 -13.75 1.63 8.76
C GLY A 318 -13.67 0.47 9.78
N LYS A 319 -12.49 -0.14 9.90
CA LYS A 319 -12.19 -1.35 10.72
C LYS A 319 -11.06 -1.13 11.71
N HIS A 320 -10.81 0.14 12.04
CA HIS A 320 -9.82 0.56 13.04
C HIS A 320 -10.28 0.37 14.49
N GLU A 321 -11.56 0.01 14.75
CA GLU A 321 -12.08 -0.32 16.08
C GLU A 321 -11.86 0.80 17.13
N GLY A 322 -11.82 2.06 16.69
CA GLY A 322 -11.53 3.23 17.52
C GLY A 322 -10.06 3.41 17.92
N ILE A 323 -9.16 2.63 17.32
CA ILE A 323 -7.70 2.72 17.49
C ILE A 323 -7.16 3.68 16.42
N ASP A 324 -6.21 4.53 16.81
CA ASP A 324 -5.57 5.50 15.90
C ASP A 324 -4.57 4.83 14.94
N MET A 325 -4.25 5.50 13.83
CA MET A 325 -3.43 4.92 12.76
C MET A 325 -2.03 4.47 13.20
N THR A 326 -1.35 5.24 14.05
CA THR A 326 0.00 4.89 14.54
C THR A 326 -0.03 3.70 15.48
N THR A 327 -1.08 3.58 16.29
CA THR A 327 -1.27 2.41 17.16
C THR A 327 -1.60 1.16 16.34
N CYS A 328 -2.49 1.25 15.33
CA CYS A 328 -2.74 0.15 14.40
C CYS A 328 -1.45 -0.33 13.71
N GLU A 329 -0.63 0.60 13.23
CA GLU A 329 0.64 0.28 12.57
C GLU A 329 1.65 -0.40 13.52
N ALA A 330 1.72 0.03 14.78
CA ALA A 330 2.54 -0.67 15.77
C ALA A 330 2.06 -2.10 16.06
N LEU A 331 0.74 -2.36 15.98
CA LEU A 331 0.18 -3.70 16.09
C LEU A 331 0.57 -4.58 14.89
N CYS A 332 0.62 -4.02 13.67
CA CYS A 332 1.18 -4.71 12.49
C CYS A 332 2.62 -5.15 12.75
N TYR A 333 3.45 -4.28 13.32
CA TYR A 333 4.84 -4.60 13.65
C TYR A 333 4.97 -5.67 14.72
N GLY A 334 4.10 -5.65 15.75
CA GLY A 334 4.02 -6.72 16.73
C GLY A 334 3.67 -8.07 16.10
N LEU A 335 2.72 -8.09 15.16
CA LEU A 335 2.38 -9.28 14.37
C LEU A 335 3.55 -9.74 13.49
N ALA A 336 4.19 -8.82 12.76
CA ALA A 336 5.32 -9.14 11.89
C ALA A 336 6.49 -9.77 12.66
N ARG A 337 6.78 -9.28 13.89
CA ARG A 337 7.90 -9.73 14.73
C ARG A 337 7.88 -11.23 14.99
N ARG A 338 6.68 -11.81 15.12
CA ARG A 338 6.45 -13.25 15.34
C ARG A 338 7.19 -14.13 14.33
N TYR A 339 7.25 -13.70 13.06
CA TYR A 339 7.76 -14.53 11.96
C TYR A 339 9.24 -14.27 11.62
N ARG A 340 9.90 -13.34 12.33
CA ARG A 340 11.28 -12.92 12.04
C ARG A 340 11.50 -12.69 10.53
N PRO A 341 10.76 -11.76 9.91
CA PRO A 341 10.76 -11.57 8.47
C PRO A 341 12.14 -11.15 7.96
N TYR A 342 12.36 -11.37 6.67
CA TYR A 342 13.52 -10.86 5.97
C TYR A 342 13.41 -9.34 5.78
N MET A 343 12.20 -8.85 5.50
CA MET A 343 11.90 -7.44 5.26
C MET A 343 10.53 -7.08 5.82
N VAL A 344 10.44 -5.89 6.41
CA VAL A 344 9.15 -5.22 6.62
C VAL A 344 9.25 -3.87 5.96
N ASN A 345 8.35 -3.59 5.02
CA ASN A 345 8.30 -2.33 4.31
C ASN A 345 7.07 -1.54 4.75
N ASN A 346 7.28 -0.28 5.10
CA ASN A 346 6.17 0.65 5.30
C ASN A 346 5.87 1.41 4.00
N VAL A 347 4.59 1.56 3.65
CA VAL A 347 4.10 2.33 2.48
C VAL A 347 3.22 3.52 2.90
N THR A 348 3.65 4.28 3.91
CA THR A 348 2.94 5.49 4.35
C THR A 348 2.88 6.54 3.23
N GLY A 349 1.67 7.01 2.95
CA GLY A 349 1.35 7.96 1.86
C GLY A 349 0.80 7.31 0.57
N PHE A 350 0.76 5.98 0.51
CA PHE A 350 0.26 5.22 -0.66
C PHE A 350 -1.25 5.36 -0.92
N ILE A 351 -2.05 5.53 0.15
CA ILE A 351 -3.51 5.56 0.05
C ILE A 351 -3.95 6.91 -0.55
N GLY A 352 -3.70 8.02 0.14
CA GLY A 352 -4.11 9.35 -0.30
C GLY A 352 -4.35 10.35 0.83
N PRO A 353 -4.85 11.56 0.49
CA PRO A 353 -5.10 12.66 1.42
C PRO A 353 -6.13 12.35 2.52
N GLU A 354 -6.93 11.31 2.36
CA GLU A 354 -7.84 10.78 3.39
C GLU A 354 -7.09 10.19 4.59
N THR A 355 -5.82 9.80 4.40
CA THR A 355 -4.96 9.27 5.47
C THR A 355 -3.85 10.23 5.84
N HIS A 356 -3.10 10.73 4.84
CA HIS A 356 -2.00 11.68 4.99
C HIS A 356 -2.15 12.79 3.97
N LEU A 357 -2.46 14.00 4.44
CA LEU A 357 -2.78 15.12 3.57
C LEU A 357 -1.56 15.68 2.84
N ASP A 358 -0.43 15.83 3.54
CA ASP A 358 0.70 16.64 3.09
C ASP A 358 2.07 16.05 3.45
N ASN A 359 3.12 16.76 3.03
CA ASN A 359 4.52 16.41 3.28
C ASN A 359 4.82 16.17 4.77
N PHE A 360 4.25 16.98 5.68
CA PHE A 360 4.54 16.91 7.10
C PHE A 360 3.93 15.64 7.70
N GLU A 361 2.66 15.38 7.43
CA GLU A 361 1.97 14.19 7.92
C GLU A 361 2.67 12.90 7.46
N MET A 362 2.99 12.80 6.16
CA MET A 362 3.70 11.64 5.61
C MET A 362 5.10 11.48 6.23
N THR A 363 5.89 12.55 6.30
CA THR A 363 7.26 12.50 6.80
C THR A 363 7.31 12.07 8.27
N TYR A 364 6.46 12.66 9.11
CA TYR A 364 6.46 12.36 10.53
C TYR A 364 5.93 10.95 10.80
N ALA A 365 4.89 10.50 10.09
CA ALA A 365 4.40 9.13 10.16
C ALA A 365 5.49 8.11 9.78
N CYS A 366 6.24 8.35 8.69
CA CYS A 366 7.38 7.49 8.32
C CYS A 366 8.45 7.41 9.42
N LEU A 367 8.74 8.52 10.11
CA LEU A 367 9.71 8.53 11.22
C LEU A 367 9.20 7.74 12.45
N GLN A 368 7.90 7.84 12.76
CA GLN A 368 7.26 7.01 13.77
C GLN A 368 7.38 5.53 13.39
N ASP A 369 7.04 5.18 12.15
CA ASP A 369 7.03 3.82 11.62
C ASP A 369 8.42 3.17 11.69
N GLN A 370 9.45 3.89 11.24
CA GLN A 370 10.83 3.44 11.33
C GLN A 370 11.26 3.17 12.78
N PHE A 371 10.93 4.08 13.70
CA PHE A 371 11.25 3.93 15.11
C PHE A 371 10.53 2.73 15.73
N MET A 372 9.22 2.63 15.53
CA MET A 372 8.39 1.58 16.12
C MET A 372 8.84 0.20 15.64
N GLY A 373 9.01 0.02 14.33
CA GLY A 373 9.45 -1.25 13.77
C GLY A 373 10.87 -1.62 14.20
N LYS A 374 11.82 -0.68 14.23
CA LYS A 374 13.18 -0.97 14.73
C LYS A 374 13.21 -1.28 16.22
N LEU A 375 12.39 -0.62 17.05
CA LEU A 375 12.32 -0.91 18.48
C LEU A 375 11.76 -2.32 18.73
N LEU A 376 10.83 -2.76 17.89
CA LEU A 376 10.29 -4.13 17.88
C LEU A 376 11.23 -5.14 17.18
N GLY A 377 12.42 -4.72 16.74
CA GLY A 377 13.46 -5.62 16.21
C GLY A 377 13.26 -6.02 14.75
N LEU A 378 12.46 -5.28 13.98
CA LEU A 378 12.19 -5.60 12.57
C LEU A 378 13.25 -5.01 11.62
N PRO A 379 13.53 -5.70 10.50
CA PRO A 379 14.35 -5.18 9.41
C PRO A 379 13.56 -4.15 8.58
N MET A 380 13.32 -2.97 9.17
CA MET A 380 12.49 -1.91 8.59
C MET A 380 13.16 -1.25 7.38
N GLY A 381 12.51 -1.38 6.23
CA GLY A 381 12.66 -0.47 5.11
C GLY A 381 11.48 0.49 5.02
N MET A 382 11.72 1.57 4.28
CA MET A 382 10.79 2.69 4.21
C MET A 382 10.47 2.99 2.76
N ALA A 383 9.20 3.23 2.47
CA ALA A 383 8.73 3.74 1.19
C ALA A 383 7.92 5.02 1.44
N PRO A 384 8.60 6.15 1.76
CA PRO A 384 7.91 7.44 1.77
C PRO A 384 7.39 7.67 0.35
N CYS A 385 6.08 7.57 0.20
CA CYS A 385 5.46 7.53 -1.12
C CYS A 385 4.24 8.45 -1.15
N TYR A 386 3.76 8.74 -2.36
CA TYR A 386 2.63 9.62 -2.50
C TYR A 386 1.79 9.34 -3.72
N THR A 387 0.59 9.90 -3.70
CA THR A 387 -0.34 9.96 -4.82
C THR A 387 -0.57 11.42 -5.20
N LEU A 388 -0.88 11.68 -6.47
CA LEU A 388 -0.99 13.06 -6.97
C LEU A 388 -2.21 13.84 -6.44
N HIS A 389 -3.18 13.16 -5.82
CA HIS A 389 -4.34 13.80 -5.17
C HIS A 389 -4.08 14.17 -3.71
N SER A 390 -2.90 13.81 -3.17
CA SER A 390 -2.39 14.38 -1.92
C SER A 390 -1.65 15.69 -2.17
N GLN A 391 -1.42 16.46 -1.09
CA GLN A 391 -0.53 17.62 -1.12
C GLN A 391 0.93 17.25 -0.92
N VAL A 392 1.26 15.95 -0.98
CA VAL A 392 2.64 15.49 -0.95
C VAL A 392 3.31 15.78 -2.30
N THR A 393 4.57 16.21 -2.23
CA THR A 393 5.40 16.55 -3.40
C THR A 393 6.65 15.67 -3.46
N LEU A 394 7.29 15.64 -4.63
CA LEU A 394 8.59 14.99 -4.80
C LEU A 394 9.61 15.53 -3.80
N GLU A 395 9.67 16.85 -3.61
CA GLU A 395 10.57 17.48 -2.64
C GLU A 395 10.24 17.04 -1.20
N GLY A 396 8.95 16.87 -0.87
CA GLY A 396 8.51 16.29 0.40
C GLY A 396 9.02 14.88 0.64
N GLN A 397 8.85 14.03 -0.37
CA GLN A 397 9.35 12.66 -0.36
C GLN A 397 10.88 12.61 -0.21
N GLN A 398 11.62 13.47 -0.92
CA GLN A 398 13.08 13.55 -0.82
C GLN A 398 13.52 14.01 0.58
N MET A 399 12.85 15.00 1.17
CA MET A 399 13.11 15.42 2.55
C MET A 399 12.85 14.29 3.55
N ALA A 400 11.75 13.53 3.41
CA ALA A 400 11.50 12.37 4.25
C ALA A 400 12.60 11.31 4.11
N THR A 401 12.98 11.01 2.88
CA THR A 401 13.99 9.99 2.55
C THR A 401 15.35 10.32 3.17
N GLU A 402 15.78 11.58 3.14
CA GLU A 402 17.01 12.06 3.80
C GLU A 402 16.96 11.82 5.33
N LEU A 403 15.85 12.20 5.97
CA LEU A 403 15.66 12.02 7.42
C LEU A 403 15.63 10.54 7.82
N LEU A 404 14.99 9.69 7.01
CA LEU A 404 14.91 8.24 7.23
C LEU A 404 16.28 7.56 7.04
N THR A 405 17.09 8.05 6.10
CA THR A 405 18.48 7.59 5.91
C THR A 405 19.36 7.98 7.09
N ALA A 406 19.25 9.23 7.55
CA ALA A 406 19.91 9.68 8.78
C ALA A 406 19.50 8.83 10.00
N ALA A 407 18.22 8.44 10.08
CA ALA A 407 17.67 7.53 11.09
C ALA A 407 18.08 6.06 10.91
N GLY A 408 18.79 5.72 9.82
CA GLY A 408 19.29 4.37 9.54
C GLY A 408 18.27 3.41 8.95
N ALA A 409 17.47 3.85 7.96
CA ALA A 409 16.62 2.96 7.16
C ALA A 409 17.45 1.78 6.62
N ASN A 410 16.85 0.58 6.51
CA ASN A 410 17.56 -0.58 5.97
C ASN A 410 17.59 -0.59 4.46
N PHE A 411 16.48 -0.24 3.86
CA PHE A 411 16.31 -0.16 2.42
C PHE A 411 15.20 0.82 2.07
N PHE A 412 15.23 1.27 0.82
CA PHE A 412 14.16 2.01 0.16
C PHE A 412 13.70 1.24 -1.09
N MET A 413 12.73 1.81 -1.78
CA MET A 413 12.23 1.30 -3.04
C MET A 413 13.10 1.77 -4.21
N ASP A 414 13.06 1.03 -5.30
CA ASP A 414 13.54 1.46 -6.60
C ASP A 414 12.42 1.24 -7.60
N VAL A 415 11.66 2.30 -7.78
CA VAL A 415 10.67 2.46 -8.83
C VAL A 415 11.30 3.33 -9.91
N TYR A 416 11.33 2.83 -11.15
CA TYR A 416 12.03 3.50 -12.24
C TYR A 416 11.53 4.94 -12.46
N LEU A 417 12.44 5.90 -12.29
CA LEU A 417 12.17 7.35 -12.32
C LEU A 417 11.04 7.78 -11.36
N SER A 418 10.97 7.13 -10.19
CA SER A 418 10.04 7.45 -9.09
C SER A 418 8.56 7.28 -9.44
N THR A 419 8.23 6.62 -10.55
CA THR A 419 6.87 6.54 -11.10
C THR A 419 6.44 5.10 -11.30
N ASP A 420 5.49 4.64 -10.49
CA ASP A 420 4.87 3.34 -10.67
C ASP A 420 3.65 3.46 -11.58
N ARG A 421 3.77 2.89 -12.77
CA ARG A 421 2.79 3.02 -13.86
C ARG A 421 1.57 2.11 -13.67
N MET A 422 1.71 1.07 -12.86
CA MET A 422 0.65 0.10 -12.62
C MET A 422 -0.17 0.50 -11.39
N LEU A 423 0.51 0.83 -10.29
CA LEU A 423 -0.13 1.22 -9.03
C LEU A 423 -0.49 2.71 -8.96
N ALA A 424 -0.05 3.50 -9.94
CA ALA A 424 -0.33 4.92 -10.07
C ALA A 424 0.07 5.74 -8.82
N TYR A 425 1.28 5.47 -8.32
CA TYR A 425 1.87 6.16 -7.16
C TYR A 425 3.36 6.45 -7.40
N PHE A 426 3.93 7.25 -6.50
CA PHE A 426 5.30 7.77 -6.63
C PHE A 426 6.12 7.41 -5.42
N ASP A 427 7.32 6.90 -5.67
CA ASP A 427 8.23 6.36 -4.65
C ASP A 427 9.69 6.69 -4.97
N THR A 428 10.59 6.28 -4.11
CA THR A 428 12.03 6.35 -4.30
C THR A 428 12.49 5.55 -5.53
N SER A 429 13.56 6.01 -6.16
CA SER A 429 14.19 5.40 -7.35
C SER A 429 15.63 4.98 -7.08
N ALA A 430 16.22 4.17 -7.98
CA ALA A 430 17.66 3.87 -7.94
C ALA A 430 18.54 5.13 -7.88
N HIS A 431 18.12 6.24 -8.51
CA HIS A 431 18.81 7.52 -8.41
C HIS A 431 18.79 8.08 -6.99
N ASP A 432 17.66 8.01 -6.30
CA ASP A 432 17.54 8.44 -4.90
C ASP A 432 18.41 7.56 -4.00
N ASN A 433 18.32 6.24 -4.16
CA ASN A 433 19.12 5.28 -3.38
C ASN A 433 20.62 5.51 -3.55
N GLN A 434 21.09 5.73 -4.78
CA GLN A 434 22.50 6.01 -5.05
C GLN A 434 22.91 7.38 -4.52
N THR A 435 22.03 8.39 -4.58
CA THR A 435 22.29 9.71 -4.00
C THR A 435 22.51 9.62 -2.50
N LEU A 436 21.65 8.89 -1.79
CA LEU A 436 21.74 8.69 -0.34
C LEU A 436 22.98 7.90 0.06
N ARG A 437 23.37 6.90 -0.74
CA ARG A 437 24.62 6.17 -0.55
C ARG A 437 25.83 7.10 -0.60
N GLU A 438 25.86 8.03 -1.55
CA GLU A 438 26.96 8.99 -1.68
C GLU A 438 26.92 10.10 -0.62
N VAL A 439 25.74 10.59 -0.23
CA VAL A 439 25.60 11.63 0.81
C VAL A 439 25.99 11.11 2.19
N HIS A 440 25.73 9.82 2.47
CA HIS A 440 25.92 9.22 3.79
C HIS A 440 27.05 8.18 3.88
N ASP A 441 27.90 8.07 2.85
CA ASP A 441 29.00 7.10 2.77
C ASP A 441 28.53 5.65 3.04
N LEU A 442 27.46 5.22 2.35
CA LEU A 442 26.85 3.90 2.49
C LEU A 442 27.07 3.05 1.24
N ALA A 443 27.12 1.73 1.42
CA ALA A 443 27.22 0.76 0.34
C ALA A 443 25.95 -0.12 0.22
N PRO A 444 25.74 -0.81 -0.91
CA PRO A 444 24.82 -1.96 -0.97
C PRO A 444 25.25 -3.09 -0.02
N ALA A 445 24.43 -4.12 0.11
CA ALA A 445 24.77 -5.33 0.85
C ALA A 445 26.12 -5.93 0.35
N PRO A 446 27.00 -6.42 1.25
CA PRO A 446 28.37 -6.80 0.89
C PRO A 446 28.47 -7.88 -0.20
N GLU A 447 27.56 -8.86 -0.20
CA GLU A 447 27.51 -9.89 -1.24
C GLU A 447 27.20 -9.31 -2.61
N TYR A 448 26.27 -8.35 -2.65
CA TYR A 448 25.85 -7.66 -3.87
C TYR A 448 26.91 -6.70 -4.39
N LEU A 449 27.55 -5.94 -3.50
CA LEU A 449 28.64 -5.03 -3.85
C LEU A 449 29.76 -5.77 -4.60
N ARG A 450 30.17 -6.96 -4.12
CA ARG A 450 31.20 -7.77 -4.81
C ARG A 450 30.80 -8.16 -6.23
N TRP A 451 29.53 -8.53 -6.44
CA TRP A 451 29.02 -8.81 -7.80
C TRP A 451 29.01 -7.55 -8.66
N ALA A 452 28.56 -6.42 -8.12
CA ALA A 452 28.46 -5.15 -8.84
C ALA A 452 29.83 -4.59 -9.23
N LEU A 453 30.86 -4.73 -8.38
CA LEU A 453 32.27 -4.46 -8.71
C LEU A 453 32.73 -5.33 -9.89
N GLY A 454 32.44 -6.65 -9.85
CA GLY A 454 32.77 -7.57 -10.93
C GLY A 454 32.06 -7.28 -12.27
N LYS A 455 30.95 -6.54 -12.24
CA LYS A 455 30.22 -6.08 -13.42
C LYS A 455 30.62 -4.66 -13.88
N GLY A 456 31.53 -3.99 -13.16
CA GLY A 456 31.89 -2.59 -13.43
C GLY A 456 30.74 -1.60 -13.18
N ILE A 457 29.71 -2.01 -12.45
CA ILE A 457 28.61 -1.14 -11.99
C ILE A 457 29.12 -0.20 -10.91
N PHE A 458 29.94 -0.74 -10.01
CA PHE A 458 30.76 0.04 -9.08
C PHE A 458 32.24 -0.21 -9.37
N GLN A 459 33.09 0.67 -8.84
CA GLN A 459 34.54 0.49 -8.81
C GLN A 459 35.08 1.02 -7.47
N GLU A 460 36.31 0.63 -7.13
CA GLU A 460 37.03 1.20 -6.00
C GLU A 460 37.98 2.29 -6.49
N ASP A 461 37.97 3.45 -5.82
CA ASP A 461 38.94 4.52 -6.08
C ASP A 461 40.34 4.16 -5.53
N ALA A 462 41.31 5.06 -5.71
CA ALA A 462 42.69 4.86 -5.23
C ALA A 462 42.81 4.75 -3.69
N HIS A 463 41.75 5.10 -2.94
CA HIS A 463 41.67 5.07 -1.49
C HIS A 463 40.81 3.90 -0.97
N GLY A 464 40.24 3.09 -1.86
CA GLY A 464 39.36 1.97 -1.51
C GLY A 464 37.91 2.39 -1.25
N ASN A 465 37.51 3.62 -1.60
CA ASN A 465 36.11 4.03 -1.52
C ASN A 465 35.35 3.49 -2.73
N VAL A 466 34.10 3.07 -2.50
CA VAL A 466 33.22 2.60 -3.58
C VAL A 466 32.63 3.80 -4.31
N GLU A 467 32.81 3.86 -5.61
CA GLU A 467 32.18 4.84 -6.50
C GLU A 467 31.49 4.18 -7.69
N ARG A 468 30.69 4.94 -8.44
CA ARG A 468 30.03 4.47 -9.66
C ARG A 468 31.07 4.08 -10.70
N GLY A 469 30.95 2.88 -11.26
CA GLY A 469 31.80 2.39 -12.33
C GLY A 469 31.31 2.80 -13.72
N PRO A 470 32.04 2.44 -14.79
CA PRO A 470 31.71 2.80 -16.17
C PRO A 470 30.39 2.21 -16.69
N ASN A 471 29.89 1.14 -16.05
CA ASN A 471 28.63 0.51 -16.43
C ASN A 471 27.44 0.94 -15.56
N TRP A 472 27.65 1.88 -14.63
CA TRP A 472 26.56 2.36 -13.79
C TRP A 472 25.46 3.02 -14.64
N GLY A 473 24.23 2.56 -14.49
CA GLY A 473 23.06 3.04 -15.24
C GLY A 473 23.01 2.61 -16.70
N ASN A 474 23.86 1.66 -17.13
CA ASN A 474 23.85 1.12 -18.48
C ASN A 474 23.18 -0.27 -18.52
N PRO A 475 21.86 -0.39 -18.81
CA PRO A 475 21.17 -1.68 -18.90
C PRO A 475 21.69 -2.58 -20.03
N ARG A 476 22.40 -2.03 -21.02
CA ARG A 476 22.89 -2.79 -22.19
C ARG A 476 23.90 -3.86 -21.82
N ILE A 477 24.54 -3.76 -20.66
CA ILE A 477 25.50 -4.78 -20.17
C ILE A 477 24.85 -6.14 -19.92
N PHE A 478 23.52 -6.19 -19.83
CA PHE A 478 22.74 -7.41 -19.65
C PHE A 478 21.96 -7.82 -20.90
N CYS A 479 21.94 -6.99 -21.94
CA CYS A 479 21.24 -7.30 -23.19
C CYS A 479 22.15 -8.11 -24.12
N GLU A 480 21.55 -8.99 -24.93
CA GLU A 480 22.34 -9.81 -25.88
C GLU A 480 22.89 -8.97 -27.04
N SER A 481 22.18 -7.91 -27.42
CA SER A 481 22.53 -6.99 -28.51
C SER A 481 21.76 -5.68 -28.39
N ASP A 482 22.11 -4.69 -29.22
CA ASP A 482 21.34 -3.44 -29.32
C ASP A 482 19.92 -3.65 -29.85
N ILE A 483 19.72 -4.65 -30.71
CA ILE A 483 18.38 -5.01 -31.22
C ILE A 483 17.51 -5.55 -30.08
N ASP A 484 18.08 -6.39 -29.23
CA ASP A 484 17.38 -6.89 -28.04
C ASP A 484 16.99 -5.74 -27.10
N PHE A 485 17.91 -4.81 -26.85
CA PHE A 485 17.61 -3.61 -26.05
C PHE A 485 16.45 -2.79 -26.63
N GLN A 486 16.41 -2.56 -27.96
CA GLN A 486 15.31 -1.81 -28.57
C GLN A 486 13.96 -2.53 -28.45
N ARG A 487 13.94 -3.84 -28.65
CA ARG A 487 12.72 -4.66 -28.46
C ARG A 487 12.20 -4.59 -27.02
N LEU A 488 13.10 -4.66 -26.04
CA LEU A 488 12.75 -4.51 -24.62
C LEU A 488 12.20 -3.10 -24.36
N LEU A 489 12.83 -2.06 -24.92
CA LEU A 489 12.43 -0.66 -24.79
C LEU A 489 11.03 -0.39 -25.35
N GLU A 490 10.71 -0.91 -26.52
CA GLU A 490 9.37 -0.80 -27.13
C GLU A 490 8.28 -1.45 -26.27
N SER A 491 8.65 -2.42 -25.44
CA SER A 491 7.75 -3.12 -24.52
C SER A 491 7.64 -2.47 -23.14
N THR A 492 8.36 -1.36 -22.88
CA THR A 492 8.33 -0.66 -21.58
C THR A 492 7.78 0.76 -21.74
N PRO A 493 6.56 1.04 -21.27
CA PRO A 493 5.98 2.37 -21.41
C PRO A 493 6.72 3.43 -20.58
N ALA A 494 6.62 4.69 -21.01
CA ALA A 494 7.08 5.88 -20.28
C ALA A 494 8.54 5.82 -19.77
N THR A 495 9.47 5.20 -20.50
CA THR A 495 10.87 5.06 -20.07
C THR A 495 11.69 6.37 -20.04
N TYR A 496 11.20 7.46 -20.66
CA TYR A 496 11.72 8.84 -20.68
C TYR A 496 13.24 9.08 -20.88
N GLY A 497 14.04 8.03 -21.11
CA GLY A 497 15.48 8.07 -21.27
C GLY A 497 16.25 7.51 -20.06
N PHE A 498 17.47 7.05 -20.33
CA PHE A 498 18.38 6.42 -19.37
C PHE A 498 19.61 7.28 -19.05
N ASP A 499 19.65 8.51 -19.56
CA ASP A 499 20.79 9.42 -19.39
C ASP A 499 20.90 9.88 -17.93
N ASN A 500 22.12 9.85 -17.41
CA ASN A 500 22.43 10.19 -16.02
C ASN A 500 23.45 11.34 -15.93
N ALA A 501 23.36 12.14 -14.88
CA ALA A 501 24.33 13.16 -14.50
C ALA A 501 24.75 12.91 -13.04
N GLY A 502 25.81 12.12 -12.85
CA GLY A 502 26.16 11.58 -11.54
C GLY A 502 25.09 10.58 -11.06
N PRO A 503 24.60 10.66 -9.80
CA PRO A 503 23.62 9.71 -9.26
C PRO A 503 22.19 10.10 -9.62
N ARG A 504 22.00 11.21 -10.36
CA ARG A 504 20.71 11.78 -10.71
C ARG A 504 20.40 11.58 -12.20
N PRO A 505 19.11 11.58 -12.60
CA PRO A 505 18.76 11.64 -14.00
C PRO A 505 19.33 12.91 -14.64
N ALA A 506 19.71 12.84 -15.90
CA ALA A 506 20.13 14.02 -16.65
C ALA A 506 19.00 15.07 -16.73
N ASN A 507 19.36 16.32 -17.03
CA ASN A 507 18.38 17.42 -17.05
C ASN A 507 17.24 17.20 -18.07
N ASN A 508 17.51 16.65 -19.25
CA ASN A 508 16.48 16.30 -20.23
C ASN A 508 15.48 15.27 -19.66
N VAL A 509 15.98 14.18 -19.08
CA VAL A 509 15.15 13.10 -18.49
C VAL A 509 14.29 13.66 -17.34
N SER A 510 14.91 14.38 -16.40
CA SER A 510 14.19 14.93 -15.25
C SER A 510 13.14 15.98 -15.64
N ARG A 511 13.37 16.77 -16.70
CA ARG A 511 12.39 17.74 -17.21
C ARG A 511 11.18 17.05 -17.84
N ILE A 512 11.39 15.96 -18.60
CA ILE A 512 10.30 15.17 -19.19
C ILE A 512 9.44 14.54 -18.09
N VAL A 513 10.07 13.93 -17.08
CA VAL A 513 9.36 13.36 -15.92
C VAL A 513 8.54 14.44 -15.21
N ARG A 514 9.15 15.57 -14.84
CA ARG A 514 8.44 16.66 -14.14
C ARG A 514 7.28 17.25 -14.96
N ALA A 515 7.43 17.37 -16.28
CA ALA A 515 6.34 17.85 -17.14
C ALA A 515 5.16 16.88 -17.16
N ASN A 516 5.42 15.58 -17.26
CA ASN A 516 4.37 14.55 -17.21
C ASN A 516 3.66 14.50 -15.85
N LEU A 517 4.40 14.63 -14.75
CA LEU A 517 3.83 14.73 -13.41
C LEU A 517 2.93 15.97 -13.25
N ALA A 518 3.30 17.09 -13.85
CA ALA A 518 2.49 18.31 -13.82
C ALA A 518 1.16 18.11 -14.54
N VAL A 519 1.17 17.52 -15.74
CA VAL A 519 -0.05 17.19 -16.51
C VAL A 519 -0.93 16.20 -15.74
N ALA A 520 -0.33 15.15 -15.16
CA ALA A 520 -1.06 14.16 -14.39
C ALA A 520 -1.69 14.77 -13.11
N ARG A 521 -1.02 15.72 -12.46
CA ARG A 521 -1.56 16.45 -11.31
C ARG A 521 -2.70 17.38 -11.72
N GLU A 522 -2.57 18.09 -12.83
CA GLU A 522 -3.62 18.95 -13.37
C GLU A 522 -4.91 18.16 -13.63
N ALA A 523 -4.82 16.97 -14.24
CA ALA A 523 -5.96 16.11 -14.53
C ALA A 523 -6.82 15.74 -13.31
N ILE A 524 -6.24 15.74 -12.10
CA ILE A 524 -6.95 15.45 -10.83
C ILE A 524 -7.82 16.62 -10.40
N TYR A 525 -7.30 17.83 -10.52
CA TYR A 525 -7.94 19.05 -10.01
C TYR A 525 -8.85 19.73 -11.04
N VAL A 526 -8.79 19.30 -12.30
CA VAL A 526 -9.72 19.73 -13.34
C VAL A 526 -11.13 19.18 -13.06
N ASP A 527 -12.14 20.02 -13.28
CA ASP A 527 -13.55 19.65 -13.19
C ASP A 527 -14.09 19.13 -14.53
N LEU A 528 -15.19 18.38 -14.46
CA LEU A 528 -15.91 17.97 -15.66
C LEU A 528 -16.45 19.19 -16.40
N ARG A 529 -16.25 19.20 -17.72
CA ARG A 529 -16.79 20.15 -18.69
C ARG A 529 -17.87 19.46 -19.53
N PRO A 530 -19.16 19.46 -19.11
CA PRO A 530 -20.23 18.76 -19.83
C PRO A 530 -20.38 19.16 -21.30
N ALA A 531 -20.00 20.39 -21.65
CA ALA A 531 -20.01 20.89 -23.02
C ALA A 531 -19.11 20.09 -24.00
N GLU A 532 -18.13 19.33 -23.50
CA GLU A 532 -17.24 18.50 -24.33
C GLU A 532 -17.83 17.14 -24.69
N PHE A 533 -18.96 16.74 -24.09
CA PHE A 533 -19.59 15.44 -24.37
C PHE A 533 -20.51 15.46 -25.60
N GLY A 534 -20.66 16.60 -26.28
CA GLY A 534 -21.56 16.75 -27.43
C GLY A 534 -23.04 16.72 -27.03
N GLU A 535 -23.92 16.29 -27.96
CA GLU A 535 -25.39 16.28 -27.75
C GLU A 535 -25.90 15.04 -27.00
N ILE A 536 -25.08 14.42 -26.16
CA ILE A 536 -25.48 13.24 -25.38
C ILE A 536 -26.44 13.69 -24.25
N PRO A 537 -27.67 13.16 -24.18
CA PRO A 537 -28.61 13.56 -23.13
C PRO A 537 -28.22 12.95 -21.78
N LEU A 538 -27.62 13.76 -20.90
CA LEU A 538 -27.19 13.33 -19.57
C LEU A 538 -28.13 13.87 -18.49
N ARG A 539 -28.45 13.04 -17.48
CA ARG A 539 -29.11 13.48 -16.25
C ARG A 539 -28.07 13.82 -15.20
N GLU A 540 -27.98 15.07 -14.80
CA GLU A 540 -27.05 15.49 -13.76
C GLU A 540 -27.57 15.15 -12.36
N LEU A 541 -26.75 14.46 -11.56
CA LEU A 541 -27.00 14.20 -10.14
C LEU A 541 -25.85 14.73 -9.28
N ARG A 542 -26.15 15.13 -8.04
CA ARG A 542 -25.16 15.62 -7.08
C ARG A 542 -24.82 14.56 -6.04
N THR A 543 -23.53 14.33 -5.84
CA THR A 543 -23.02 13.54 -4.71
C THR A 543 -23.01 14.38 -3.43
N ALA A 544 -22.72 13.75 -2.29
CA ALA A 544 -22.58 14.47 -1.02
C ALA A 544 -21.28 15.29 -0.92
N ALA A 545 -20.36 15.14 -1.88
CA ALA A 545 -19.17 15.98 -1.95
C ALA A 545 -19.53 17.37 -2.53
N PRO A 546 -19.39 18.46 -1.75
CA PRO A 546 -19.75 19.80 -2.20
C PRO A 546 -18.77 20.37 -3.25
N ASP A 547 -17.52 19.90 -3.22
CA ASP A 547 -16.44 20.35 -4.10
C ASP A 547 -15.38 19.25 -4.28
N LYS A 548 -14.46 19.49 -5.22
CA LYS A 548 -13.33 18.60 -5.52
C LYS A 548 -12.47 18.30 -4.29
N LEU A 549 -12.20 19.30 -3.44
CA LEU A 549 -11.29 19.11 -2.30
C LEU A 549 -11.90 18.13 -1.28
N ALA A 550 -13.17 18.32 -0.95
CA ALA A 550 -13.93 17.41 -0.08
C ALA A 550 -14.00 15.99 -0.67
N HIS A 551 -14.20 15.86 -1.99
CA HIS A 551 -14.18 14.56 -2.68
C HIS A 551 -12.84 13.83 -2.60
N LEU A 552 -11.73 14.57 -2.73
CA LEU A 552 -10.40 13.99 -2.63
C LEU A 552 -10.08 13.54 -1.21
N GLN A 553 -10.50 14.32 -0.19
CA GLN A 553 -10.18 14.07 1.22
C GLN A 553 -11.11 13.07 1.92
N ASP A 554 -12.35 12.92 1.46
CA ASP A 554 -13.35 12.04 2.06
C ASP A 554 -14.07 11.22 0.98
N PRO A 555 -13.63 9.98 0.72
CA PRO A 555 -14.24 9.09 -0.27
C PRO A 555 -15.72 8.79 -0.01
N GLU A 556 -16.20 8.83 1.24
CA GLU A 556 -17.59 8.53 1.59
C GLU A 556 -18.54 9.60 1.05
N LEU A 557 -18.10 10.86 0.95
CA LEU A 557 -18.91 11.92 0.35
C LEU A 557 -19.17 11.67 -1.13
N GLY A 558 -18.21 11.12 -1.85
CA GLY A 558 -18.37 10.75 -3.26
C GLY A 558 -19.07 9.40 -3.48
N ALA A 559 -19.21 8.57 -2.44
CA ALA A 559 -19.87 7.27 -2.50
C ALA A 559 -21.41 7.35 -2.43
N ARG A 560 -21.98 8.52 -2.14
CA ARG A 560 -23.43 8.69 -1.93
C ARG A 560 -23.99 9.95 -2.59
N LEU A 561 -25.26 9.88 -2.98
CA LEU A 561 -26.03 11.04 -3.43
C LEU A 561 -26.44 11.94 -2.25
N THR A 562 -26.72 13.21 -2.52
CA THR A 562 -27.33 14.08 -1.48
C THR A 562 -28.74 13.61 -1.15
N GLU A 563 -29.20 13.85 0.09
CA GLU A 563 -30.59 13.55 0.47
C GLU A 563 -31.62 14.28 -0.40
N GLU A 564 -31.31 15.50 -0.84
CA GLU A 564 -32.17 16.27 -1.73
C GLU A 564 -32.40 15.54 -3.05
N VAL A 565 -31.34 15.03 -3.66
CA VAL A 565 -31.40 14.26 -4.91
C VAL A 565 -32.16 12.95 -4.67
N LEU A 566 -31.86 12.23 -3.60
CA LEU A 566 -32.53 10.95 -3.27
C LEU A 566 -34.05 11.11 -3.15
N ARG A 567 -34.54 12.22 -2.57
CA ARG A 567 -35.99 12.49 -2.46
C ARG A 567 -36.67 12.75 -3.82
N GLN A 568 -35.91 13.14 -4.84
CA GLN A 568 -36.43 13.45 -6.18
C GLN A 568 -36.44 12.22 -7.10
N LEU A 569 -35.63 11.20 -6.79
CA LEU A 569 -35.55 9.98 -7.59
C LEU A 569 -36.69 9.02 -7.25
N GLN A 570 -37.12 8.26 -8.25
CA GLN A 570 -38.09 7.17 -8.12
C GLN A 570 -37.52 5.92 -8.80
N PRO A 571 -37.92 4.71 -8.35
CA PRO A 571 -37.54 3.48 -9.03
C PRO A 571 -37.96 3.47 -10.50
N GLU A 572 -37.01 3.22 -11.41
CA GLU A 572 -37.22 3.17 -12.86
C GLU A 572 -37.18 1.73 -13.41
N TYR A 573 -36.55 0.79 -12.69
CA TYR A 573 -36.49 -0.64 -13.02
C TYR A 573 -35.95 -0.96 -14.43
N ASN A 574 -35.01 -0.14 -14.91
CA ASN A 574 -34.24 -0.40 -16.13
C ASN A 574 -33.38 -1.66 -15.96
N ASP A 575 -32.98 -2.29 -17.07
CA ASP A 575 -32.06 -3.43 -17.00
C ASP A 575 -30.64 -2.95 -16.71
N VAL A 576 -30.23 -1.84 -17.34
CA VAL A 576 -28.92 -1.22 -17.14
C VAL A 576 -29.05 0.27 -16.87
N GLN A 577 -28.32 0.77 -15.88
CA GLN A 577 -28.11 2.20 -15.65
C GLN A 577 -26.63 2.55 -15.83
N ILE A 578 -26.33 3.58 -16.60
CA ILE A 578 -24.96 4.08 -16.80
C ILE A 578 -24.77 5.34 -15.94
N VAL A 579 -23.66 5.42 -15.21
CA VAL A 579 -23.23 6.56 -14.39
C VAL A 579 -21.84 6.98 -14.84
N ILE A 580 -21.65 8.26 -15.10
CA ILE A 580 -20.38 8.87 -15.52
C ILE A 580 -19.91 9.80 -14.41
N SER A 581 -18.68 9.63 -13.95
CA SER A 581 -18.06 10.45 -12.90
C SER A 581 -16.61 10.75 -13.26
N ASP A 582 -16.10 11.92 -12.92
CA ASP A 582 -14.66 12.22 -13.02
C ASP A 582 -13.82 11.27 -12.18
N GLY A 583 -14.32 10.82 -11.03
CA GLY A 583 -13.52 10.05 -10.10
C GLY A 583 -12.27 10.81 -9.72
N LEU A 584 -11.10 10.30 -10.09
CA LEU A 584 -9.81 10.97 -9.84
C LEU A 584 -9.20 11.61 -11.09
N SER A 585 -9.87 11.56 -12.24
CA SER A 585 -9.42 12.23 -13.46
C SER A 585 -10.59 12.65 -14.36
N ALA A 586 -10.89 13.94 -14.39
CA ALA A 586 -11.88 14.47 -15.33
C ALA A 586 -11.42 14.33 -16.79
N GLU A 587 -10.11 14.47 -17.03
CA GLU A 587 -9.51 14.33 -18.37
C GLU A 587 -9.70 12.94 -18.96
N ALA A 588 -9.73 11.89 -18.13
CA ALA A 588 -10.06 10.55 -18.57
C ALA A 588 -11.51 10.44 -19.08
N ILE A 589 -12.43 11.20 -18.51
CA ILE A 589 -13.81 11.23 -18.97
C ILE A 589 -13.92 12.03 -20.28
N HIS A 590 -13.26 13.19 -20.38
CA HIS A 590 -13.27 14.02 -21.59
C HIS A 590 -12.74 13.31 -22.83
N HIS A 591 -11.68 12.51 -22.68
CA HIS A 591 -11.06 11.85 -23.82
C HIS A 591 -11.77 10.58 -24.28
N ASN A 592 -12.49 9.88 -23.39
CA ASN A 592 -12.98 8.53 -23.71
C ASN A 592 -14.50 8.44 -23.88
N ILE A 593 -15.28 9.20 -23.09
CA ILE A 593 -16.75 9.11 -23.13
C ILE A 593 -17.36 9.42 -24.50
N PRO A 594 -16.90 10.44 -25.25
CA PRO A 594 -17.49 10.74 -26.56
C PRO A 594 -17.44 9.58 -27.55
N GLU A 595 -16.42 8.72 -27.46
CA GLU A 595 -16.27 7.53 -28.32
C GLU A 595 -16.89 6.27 -27.69
N LEU A 596 -16.68 6.06 -26.39
CA LEU A 596 -17.08 4.83 -25.69
C LEU A 596 -18.60 4.74 -25.50
N LEU A 597 -19.24 5.83 -25.07
CA LEU A 597 -20.64 5.78 -24.63
C LEU A 597 -21.62 5.45 -25.76
N PRO A 598 -21.51 6.02 -26.98
CA PRO A 598 -22.36 5.63 -28.10
C PRO A 598 -22.27 4.13 -28.43
N VAL A 599 -21.05 3.58 -28.51
CA VAL A 599 -20.82 2.16 -28.80
C VAL A 599 -21.41 1.26 -27.71
N LEU A 600 -21.22 1.63 -26.44
CA LEU A 600 -21.81 0.90 -25.31
C LEU A 600 -23.34 0.92 -25.38
N MET A 601 -23.94 2.09 -25.60
CA MET A 601 -25.40 2.23 -25.67
C MET A 601 -25.99 1.42 -26.83
N ASP A 602 -25.37 1.45 -28.01
CA ASP A 602 -25.79 0.68 -29.17
C ASP A 602 -25.67 -0.83 -28.92
N GLY A 603 -24.56 -1.29 -28.32
CA GLY A 603 -24.34 -2.69 -27.99
C GLY A 603 -25.29 -3.25 -26.91
N LEU A 604 -25.74 -2.41 -25.98
CA LEU A 604 -26.77 -2.79 -24.99
C LEU A 604 -28.16 -2.84 -25.64
N ARG A 605 -28.51 -1.83 -26.45
CA ARG A 605 -29.82 -1.75 -27.14
C ARG A 605 -29.99 -2.81 -28.21
N SER A 606 -28.92 -3.20 -28.90
CA SER A 606 -28.96 -4.28 -29.91
C SER A 606 -29.32 -5.64 -29.33
N ARG A 607 -29.22 -5.80 -27.99
CA ARG A 607 -29.66 -7.00 -27.24
C ARG A 607 -30.98 -6.77 -26.48
N GLU A 608 -31.74 -5.76 -26.88
CA GLU A 608 -33.07 -5.42 -26.33
C GLU A 608 -33.08 -5.08 -24.83
N LEU A 609 -31.93 -4.71 -24.26
CA LEU A 609 -31.85 -4.26 -22.86
C LEU A 609 -32.45 -2.85 -22.71
N ARG A 610 -33.27 -2.65 -21.67
CA ARG A 610 -33.79 -1.32 -21.30
C ARG A 610 -32.69 -0.54 -20.59
N VAL A 611 -32.16 0.48 -21.26
CA VAL A 611 -31.09 1.33 -20.72
C VAL A 611 -31.68 2.65 -20.24
N GLY A 612 -31.44 2.97 -18.97
CA GLY A 612 -31.85 4.26 -18.39
C GLY A 612 -31.10 5.44 -19.02
N GLN A 613 -31.60 6.67 -18.84
CA GLN A 613 -30.88 7.85 -19.28
C GLN A 613 -29.51 7.91 -18.57
N PRO A 614 -28.38 8.04 -19.29
CA PRO A 614 -27.07 8.09 -18.65
C PRO A 614 -26.99 9.26 -17.66
N ILE A 615 -26.36 9.01 -16.52
CA ILE A 615 -26.22 9.97 -15.42
C ILE A 615 -24.83 10.58 -15.46
N LEU A 616 -24.73 11.90 -15.30
CA LEU A 616 -23.49 12.58 -14.96
C LEU A 616 -23.51 12.91 -13.46
N ALA A 617 -22.58 12.36 -12.70
CA ALA A 617 -22.45 12.60 -11.27
C ALA A 617 -21.00 12.99 -10.95
N PRO A 618 -20.67 14.30 -11.01
CA PRO A 618 -19.37 14.79 -10.61
C PRO A 618 -19.05 14.39 -9.16
N TYR A 619 -17.76 14.23 -8.87
CA TYR A 619 -17.25 13.88 -7.55
C TYR A 619 -17.79 12.53 -7.04
N GLY A 620 -18.02 11.59 -7.94
CA GLY A 620 -18.47 10.24 -7.63
C GLY A 620 -17.30 9.28 -7.39
N ARG A 621 -17.45 8.37 -6.42
CA ARG A 621 -16.61 7.19 -6.22
C ARG A 621 -17.33 5.93 -6.72
N VAL A 622 -16.62 4.80 -6.83
CA VAL A 622 -17.19 3.54 -7.34
C VAL A 622 -18.46 3.11 -6.58
N LYS A 623 -18.47 3.29 -5.25
CA LYS A 623 -19.61 2.96 -4.38
C LYS A 623 -20.85 3.81 -4.59
N LEU A 624 -20.76 4.91 -5.34
CA LEU A 624 -21.93 5.65 -5.82
C LEU A 624 -22.90 4.75 -6.60
N ALA A 625 -22.40 3.67 -7.21
CA ALA A 625 -23.22 2.64 -7.84
C ALA A 625 -24.33 2.11 -6.92
N GLU A 626 -24.07 1.93 -5.63
CA GLU A 626 -25.03 1.36 -4.68
C GLU A 626 -26.11 2.39 -4.34
N SER A 627 -25.73 3.64 -4.05
CA SER A 627 -26.66 4.73 -3.77
C SER A 627 -27.60 5.01 -4.97
N VAL A 628 -27.08 5.00 -6.19
CA VAL A 628 -27.88 5.11 -7.42
C VAL A 628 -28.73 3.85 -7.64
N GLY A 629 -28.15 2.68 -7.39
CA GLY A 629 -28.79 1.38 -7.56
C GLY A 629 -29.99 1.15 -6.64
N GLU A 630 -29.92 1.66 -5.41
CA GLU A 630 -31.01 1.67 -4.44
C GLU A 630 -32.13 2.64 -4.84
N ALA A 631 -31.78 3.82 -5.36
CA ALA A 631 -32.76 4.82 -5.74
C ALA A 631 -33.55 4.44 -7.01
N LEU A 632 -32.86 3.97 -8.05
CA LEU A 632 -33.45 3.74 -9.39
C LEU A 632 -33.85 2.29 -9.65
N GLN A 633 -33.38 1.37 -8.82
CA GLN A 633 -33.66 -0.06 -8.92
C GLN A 633 -33.28 -0.76 -10.25
N PRO A 634 -32.14 -0.46 -10.94
CA PRO A 634 -31.74 -1.18 -12.16
C PRO A 634 -31.13 -2.56 -11.88
N GLN A 635 -31.15 -3.52 -12.81
CA GLN A 635 -30.50 -4.82 -12.55
C GLN A 635 -28.96 -4.70 -12.47
N LEU A 636 -28.39 -3.87 -13.35
CA LEU A 636 -26.95 -3.63 -13.46
C LEU A 636 -26.66 -2.13 -13.49
N ILE A 637 -25.64 -1.70 -12.76
CA ILE A 637 -25.10 -0.34 -12.81
C ILE A 637 -23.71 -0.39 -13.46
N ILE A 638 -23.47 0.43 -14.48
CA ILE A 638 -22.16 0.61 -15.09
C ILE A 638 -21.65 1.99 -14.70
N VAL A 639 -20.62 2.05 -13.87
CA VAL A 639 -19.94 3.29 -13.48
C VAL A 639 -18.70 3.47 -14.35
N LEU A 640 -18.75 4.45 -15.23
CA LEU A 640 -17.67 4.92 -16.08
C LEU A 640 -16.94 6.05 -15.33
N ILE A 641 -15.73 5.78 -14.86
CA ILE A 641 -15.04 6.64 -13.88
C ILE A 641 -13.56 6.83 -14.19
N GLY A 642 -13.07 8.07 -14.07
CA GLY A 642 -11.66 8.39 -14.24
C GLY A 642 -10.79 7.77 -13.15
N GLU A 643 -9.74 7.07 -13.57
CA GLU A 643 -8.79 6.41 -12.68
C GLU A 643 -7.83 7.42 -12.02
N ARG A 644 -7.05 6.94 -11.06
CA ARG A 644 -5.92 7.69 -10.50
C ARG A 644 -4.84 7.87 -11.59
N PRO A 645 -4.40 9.09 -11.92
CA PRO A 645 -3.35 9.30 -12.91
C PRO A 645 -2.00 8.68 -12.51
N GLY A 646 -1.48 7.78 -13.35
CA GLY A 646 -0.27 6.97 -13.11
C GLY A 646 1.08 7.60 -13.48
N GLY A 647 1.16 8.93 -13.55
CA GLY A 647 2.42 9.65 -13.69
C GLY A 647 2.89 9.95 -15.12
N ASP A 648 2.07 9.65 -16.12
CA ASP A 648 2.27 10.15 -17.48
C ASP A 648 1.01 10.83 -18.05
N ALA A 649 1.22 11.72 -19.03
CA ALA A 649 0.16 12.53 -19.64
C ALA A 649 -0.88 11.69 -20.42
N LEU A 650 -0.53 10.46 -20.81
CA LEU A 650 -1.43 9.57 -21.53
C LEU A 650 -2.26 8.75 -20.53
N ALA A 651 -1.63 8.23 -19.50
CA ALA A 651 -2.21 7.49 -18.39
C ALA A 651 -3.13 8.37 -17.53
N SER A 652 -2.94 9.70 -17.50
CA SER A 652 -3.91 10.60 -16.89
C SER A 652 -5.28 10.58 -17.59
N ARG A 653 -5.35 10.01 -18.79
CA ARG A 653 -6.60 9.82 -19.55
C ARG A 653 -7.19 8.42 -19.36
N SER A 654 -6.63 7.60 -18.46
CA SER A 654 -7.13 6.25 -18.17
C SER A 654 -8.44 6.27 -17.39
N MET A 655 -9.44 5.52 -17.84
CA MET A 655 -10.70 5.32 -17.12
C MET A 655 -11.04 3.84 -16.93
N SER A 656 -11.87 3.58 -15.92
CA SER A 656 -12.42 2.26 -15.64
C SER A 656 -13.93 2.21 -15.86
N ALA A 657 -14.43 1.02 -16.17
CA ALA A 657 -15.84 0.66 -16.10
C ALA A 657 -16.05 -0.35 -14.96
N TYR A 658 -16.80 0.05 -13.92
CA TYR A 658 -17.24 -0.83 -12.84
C TYR A 658 -18.68 -1.25 -13.08
N LEU A 659 -18.90 -2.56 -13.20
CA LEU A 659 -20.20 -3.17 -13.42
C LEU A 659 -20.72 -3.75 -12.11
N GLY A 660 -21.54 -2.99 -11.39
CA GLY A 660 -22.17 -3.38 -10.14
C GLY A 660 -23.51 -4.07 -10.38
N TYR A 661 -23.54 -5.40 -10.25
CA TYR A 661 -24.76 -6.20 -10.37
C TYR A 661 -25.51 -6.22 -9.04
N ARG A 662 -26.76 -5.73 -9.01
CA ARG A 662 -27.60 -5.79 -7.81
C ARG A 662 -28.15 -7.20 -7.65
N LEU A 663 -27.91 -7.81 -6.49
CA LEU A 663 -28.42 -9.15 -6.21
C LEU A 663 -29.94 -9.09 -5.96
N PRO A 664 -30.77 -9.64 -6.87
CA PRO A 664 -32.20 -9.29 -6.94
C PRO A 664 -33.08 -10.04 -5.94
N ASP A 665 -32.63 -11.18 -5.43
CA ASP A 665 -33.42 -12.07 -4.58
C ASP A 665 -32.56 -12.77 -3.51
N GLU A 666 -33.21 -13.46 -2.58
CA GLU A 666 -32.55 -14.17 -1.47
C GLU A 666 -31.68 -15.33 -1.97
N GLN A 667 -32.05 -15.98 -3.08
CA GLN A 667 -31.27 -17.08 -3.65
C GLN A 667 -29.94 -16.57 -4.23
N ALA A 668 -29.97 -15.48 -4.99
CA ALA A 668 -28.78 -14.83 -5.54
C ALA A 668 -27.86 -14.34 -4.41
N ARG A 669 -28.44 -13.72 -3.36
CA ARG A 669 -27.69 -13.29 -2.17
C ARG A 669 -27.05 -14.46 -1.44
N ARG A 670 -27.77 -15.57 -1.26
CA ARG A 670 -27.23 -16.77 -0.61
C ARG A 670 -26.09 -17.38 -1.42
N ALA A 671 -26.22 -17.48 -2.74
CA ALA A 671 -25.17 -18.01 -3.60
C ALA A 671 -23.93 -17.11 -3.61
N ALA A 672 -24.12 -15.79 -3.68
CA ALA A 672 -23.03 -14.82 -3.61
C ALA A 672 -22.35 -14.85 -2.23
N ALA A 673 -23.12 -14.88 -1.13
CA ALA A 673 -22.60 -14.97 0.23
C ALA A 673 -21.82 -16.26 0.49
N GLN A 674 -22.28 -17.38 -0.06
CA GLN A 674 -21.55 -18.65 0.01
C GLN A 674 -20.23 -18.59 -0.77
N PHE A 675 -20.19 -17.87 -1.89
CA PHE A 675 -18.99 -17.74 -2.70
C PHE A 675 -17.98 -16.75 -2.11
N SER A 676 -18.45 -15.60 -1.62
CA SER A 676 -17.60 -14.53 -1.10
C SER A 676 -17.26 -14.65 0.38
N GLY A 677 -18.01 -15.47 1.14
CA GLY A 677 -17.94 -15.50 2.60
C GLY A 677 -18.61 -14.31 3.29
N ASN A 678 -19.19 -13.36 2.53
CA ASN A 678 -19.85 -12.18 3.09
C ASN A 678 -21.39 -12.36 3.16
N PRO A 679 -21.98 -12.56 4.35
CA PRO A 679 -23.42 -12.76 4.50
C PRO A 679 -24.25 -11.50 4.18
N GLN A 680 -23.63 -10.32 4.13
CA GLN A 680 -24.29 -9.03 3.87
C GLN A 680 -24.11 -8.54 2.43
N ILE A 681 -23.60 -9.38 1.51
CA ILE A 681 -23.36 -8.97 0.12
C ILE A 681 -24.66 -8.56 -0.59
N GLY A 682 -24.71 -7.31 -1.05
CA GLY A 682 -25.82 -6.74 -1.83
C GLY A 682 -25.50 -6.57 -3.32
N TYR A 683 -24.22 -6.46 -3.65
CA TYR A 683 -23.72 -6.23 -5.01
C TYR A 683 -22.51 -7.11 -5.31
N GLU A 684 -22.37 -7.50 -6.57
CA GLU A 684 -21.15 -8.08 -7.11
C GLU A 684 -20.57 -7.16 -8.18
N TYR A 685 -19.24 -7.01 -8.21
CA TYR A 685 -18.56 -6.09 -9.11
C TYR A 685 -17.68 -6.82 -10.12
N THR A 686 -17.78 -6.41 -11.38
CA THR A 686 -16.76 -6.68 -12.42
C THR A 686 -16.10 -5.36 -12.78
N VAL A 687 -14.79 -5.34 -13.01
CA VAL A 687 -14.06 -4.14 -13.45
C VAL A 687 -13.40 -4.40 -14.79
N ILE A 688 -13.43 -3.40 -15.65
CA ILE A 688 -12.58 -3.28 -16.85
C ILE A 688 -11.83 -1.96 -16.68
N SER A 689 -10.51 -2.02 -16.52
CA SER A 689 -9.65 -0.85 -16.31
C SER A 689 -8.84 -0.51 -17.54
N ASN A 690 -8.05 0.56 -17.45
CA ASN A 690 -7.09 0.98 -18.47
C ASN A 690 -7.75 1.28 -19.82
N ILE A 691 -8.95 1.86 -19.80
CA ILE A 691 -9.65 2.28 -21.02
C ILE A 691 -9.12 3.67 -21.42
N TYR A 692 -8.28 3.70 -22.45
CA TYR A 692 -7.70 4.90 -23.08
C TYR A 692 -6.88 4.49 -24.31
N SER A 693 -6.38 5.46 -25.07
CA SER A 693 -5.62 5.21 -26.31
C SER A 693 -4.28 4.48 -26.13
N GLY A 694 -3.71 4.45 -24.92
CA GLY A 694 -2.50 3.68 -24.60
C GLY A 694 -2.77 2.34 -23.91
N GLY A 695 -4.04 1.99 -23.68
CA GLY A 695 -4.49 0.75 -23.07
C GLY A 695 -5.55 0.07 -23.95
N LEU A 696 -6.73 -0.18 -23.39
CA LEU A 696 -7.90 -0.63 -24.15
C LEU A 696 -8.56 0.57 -24.84
N PRO A 697 -8.55 0.66 -26.19
CA PRO A 697 -9.10 1.81 -26.90
C PRO A 697 -10.60 2.01 -26.58
N PRO A 698 -11.11 3.26 -26.47
CA PRO A 698 -12.48 3.54 -26.03
C PRO A 698 -13.60 2.83 -26.81
N LEU A 699 -13.45 2.69 -28.13
CA LEU A 699 -14.39 1.98 -29.00
C LEU A 699 -14.47 0.48 -28.65
N GLU A 700 -13.31 -0.15 -28.48
CA GLU A 700 -13.21 -1.56 -28.07
C GLU A 700 -13.69 -1.74 -26.63
N GLY A 701 -13.36 -0.79 -25.76
CA GLY A 701 -13.83 -0.71 -24.38
C GLY A 701 -15.35 -0.69 -24.29
N GLY A 702 -16.03 0.16 -25.06
CA GLY A 702 -17.50 0.21 -25.10
C GLY A 702 -18.13 -1.13 -25.50
N SER A 703 -17.53 -1.81 -26.48
CA SER A 703 -17.98 -3.14 -26.94
C SER A 703 -17.77 -4.21 -25.86
N LEU A 704 -16.60 -4.25 -25.24
CA LEU A 704 -16.26 -5.21 -24.18
C LEU A 704 -17.14 -5.01 -22.94
N VAL A 705 -17.39 -3.76 -22.55
CA VAL A 705 -18.30 -3.43 -21.44
C VAL A 705 -19.72 -3.92 -21.75
N ALA A 706 -20.22 -3.74 -22.98
CA ALA A 706 -21.53 -4.24 -23.39
C ALA A 706 -21.61 -5.78 -23.36
N GLU A 707 -20.57 -6.46 -23.83
CA GLU A 707 -20.47 -7.93 -23.77
C GLU A 707 -20.46 -8.45 -22.33
N LYS A 708 -19.66 -7.83 -21.46
CA LYS A 708 -19.62 -8.22 -20.04
C LYS A 708 -20.92 -7.92 -19.31
N ALA A 709 -21.59 -6.80 -19.61
CA ALA A 709 -22.91 -6.50 -19.09
C ALA A 709 -23.93 -7.61 -19.46
N PHE A 710 -23.88 -8.09 -20.70
CA PHE A 710 -24.74 -9.20 -21.14
C PHE A 710 -24.42 -10.50 -20.39
N ALA A 711 -23.14 -10.87 -20.28
CA ALA A 711 -22.73 -12.07 -19.55
C ALA A 711 -23.19 -12.02 -18.07
N ILE A 712 -23.06 -10.86 -17.42
CA ILE A 712 -23.50 -10.65 -16.04
C ILE A 712 -25.01 -10.91 -15.89
N LEU A 713 -25.83 -10.30 -16.75
CA LEU A 713 -27.28 -10.42 -16.70
C LEU A 713 -27.74 -11.85 -17.04
N GLN A 714 -27.11 -12.48 -18.03
CA GLN A 714 -27.43 -13.85 -18.45
C GLN A 714 -27.12 -14.88 -17.35
N HIS A 715 -25.96 -14.75 -16.69
CA HIS A 715 -25.54 -15.69 -15.65
C HIS A 715 -25.98 -15.27 -14.24
N ARG A 716 -26.59 -14.09 -14.09
CA ARG A 716 -27.02 -13.51 -12.81
C ARG A 716 -25.87 -13.50 -11.79
N ALA A 717 -24.67 -13.13 -12.25
CA ALA A 717 -23.43 -13.12 -11.47
C ALA A 717 -22.44 -12.09 -12.01
N ALA A 718 -21.63 -11.50 -11.13
CA ALA A 718 -20.50 -10.65 -11.53
C ALA A 718 -19.21 -11.06 -10.80
N GLY A 719 -18.09 -10.44 -11.18
CA GLY A 719 -16.78 -10.66 -10.57
C GLY A 719 -16.30 -12.10 -10.61
N ASN A 720 -15.60 -12.52 -9.55
CA ASN A 720 -15.03 -13.86 -9.44
C ASN A 720 -16.06 -15.00 -9.56
N ARG A 721 -17.32 -14.76 -9.17
CA ARG A 721 -18.39 -15.76 -9.32
C ARG A 721 -18.77 -15.96 -10.78
N LEU A 722 -18.87 -14.87 -11.56
CA LEU A 722 -19.11 -14.95 -13.00
C LEU A 722 -17.99 -15.71 -13.70
N GLU A 723 -16.73 -15.35 -13.43
CA GLU A 723 -15.59 -15.98 -14.09
C GLU A 723 -15.50 -17.49 -13.76
N ASN A 724 -15.87 -17.91 -12.55
CA ASN A 724 -16.00 -19.32 -12.22
C ASN A 724 -17.12 -20.04 -12.97
N LEU A 725 -18.27 -19.38 -13.18
CA LEU A 725 -19.36 -19.95 -13.96
C LEU A 725 -18.98 -20.10 -15.43
N LEU A 726 -18.34 -19.08 -16.02
CA LEU A 726 -17.88 -19.12 -17.41
C LEU A 726 -16.84 -20.23 -17.64
N LYS A 727 -15.90 -20.42 -16.72
CA LYS A 727 -14.93 -21.53 -16.78
C LYS A 727 -15.60 -22.90 -16.78
N LYS A 728 -16.64 -23.10 -15.95
CA LYS A 728 -17.39 -24.36 -15.87
C LYS A 728 -18.22 -24.67 -17.12
N VAL A 729 -18.61 -23.66 -17.88
CA VAL A 729 -19.35 -23.83 -19.15
C VAL A 729 -18.39 -24.13 -20.30
N ALA A 730 -17.13 -23.67 -20.21
CA ALA A 730 -16.09 -23.93 -21.20
C ALA A 730 -15.36 -25.28 -21.02
N SER A 731 -15.42 -25.87 -19.82
CA SER A 731 -14.94 -27.22 -19.49
C SER A 731 -16.01 -28.27 -19.71
#